data_AF-A0A257VID1-F1
#
_entry.id   AF-A0A257VID1-F1
#
_cell.length_a   1.000
_cell.length_b   1.000
_cell.length_c   1.000
_cell.angle_alpha   90.00
_cell.angle_beta   90.00
_cell.angle_gamma   90.00
#
_symmetry.space_group_name_H-M   'P 1'
#
loop_
_entity.id
_entity.type
_entity.pdbx_description
1 polymer ?
#
loop_
_entity_poly.entity_id
_entity_poly.type
_entity_poly.pdbx_seq_one_letter_code
_entity_poly.pdbx_strand_id
1 'polypeptide(L)'
;AVAVADSNPQIVYAGSGSSKIRSNVSIGRGIWKSVDGAKTWAFIGLRDVGQISTIRINPANPDEVFVASTGNPFAYGKERGVYRTRDGGKTWTKILFVNETLGAADLEMAADDPKILYAAMWHGIRRPWTITSGSKDGGLYKSVDGGDTWTKLAGGLPNGLFGRANIGVSAAAPNRLYALIEAKPGAGLYHSEDRGQTWALVNGDGKLTTRPFYYTTLGVDPNNADLVFVGNEDWFRSTDGGKTFKDEPTPHGDNHDVWINPKNSKLIVQANDGGANVSRDGGRTWSVQSNQPTAEIYQVAVDNQFPYRLYGAQQDNSTLIIPSQPTGTGHAYMEGPGCETGPIIPKIDDPLMVWAGCKGQFSRLDLRTNRNEQQYWIGSESLYGANPKDLRFRFQRVAPLEVSPVEPNTVYYGSQHVHRSKDGGVNWEVISPDLTANPPEGRMASGDPITIDATGEEVYSTVYAIRESAVQPGVIWAGSNDGLIHVTRDGGKTWVNVTPKGLPPGGRVQNIDPGVRAAGTAYVAYHRYLLGDFSPHAYRTDDFGKTWVRITTGIAADEPMRVVREDPVRPGLLYAGTEFGMHVSFDRGAHWQSFQNDLPATPITDIRLAHGDLVLSTQGRGFYILDNIDVLRQLPAPGTVAIAQRLFKPAVAVRVSPSADYGTDPKEGPEYRPPGAMIDYMLPAGTASVTLAIVDGSGTELRRFSSDGTAARLGRGYRWRPLWQTKLAATPGMHRLIWDLRRGSERGPLVPPGEYTVVMTTGNVTTRQPLTVVADPRVLASGVTNADLEAQYQHNLRVGKLAADTSAAATRLRAALKDTTDPMKLAALNRIAARLLTPPVRYSPPGLDTHVRYLASQTADFDGKVGNHPTERYAELRAAIDAIVRDLDAALGPAKG
;
A
#
# COMPACT_ATOMS: atom_id res chain seq x y z
N ALA A 1 -1.93 12.39 15.93
CA ALA A 1 -1.01 13.32 16.64
C ALA A 1 0.33 12.63 16.94
N VAL A 2 1.46 13.34 16.87
CA VAL A 2 2.79 12.83 17.26
C VAL A 2 3.52 13.90 18.07
N ALA A 3 4.19 13.51 19.16
CA ALA A 3 4.99 14.41 19.99
C ALA A 3 6.28 13.72 20.45
N VAL A 4 7.38 14.48 20.44
CA VAL A 4 8.71 14.06 20.91
C VAL A 4 9.05 14.82 22.18
N ALA A 5 9.58 14.14 23.19
CA ALA A 5 9.94 14.81 24.45
C ALA A 5 11.20 15.68 24.28
N ASP A 6 11.13 16.95 24.68
CA ASP A 6 12.25 17.90 24.61
C ASP A 6 13.45 17.47 25.47
N SER A 7 13.17 16.83 26.61
CA SER A 7 14.18 16.32 27.54
C SER A 7 14.88 15.05 27.05
N ASN A 8 14.23 14.27 26.17
CA ASN A 8 14.80 13.04 25.62
C ASN A 8 14.14 12.64 24.28
N PRO A 9 14.81 12.84 23.12
CA PRO A 9 14.24 12.55 21.81
C PRO A 9 14.06 11.05 21.52
N GLN A 10 14.51 10.15 22.41
CA GLN A 10 14.17 8.73 22.32
C GLN A 10 12.72 8.44 22.76
N ILE A 11 12.11 9.35 23.52
CA ILE A 11 10.74 9.21 24.00
C ILE A 11 9.80 9.90 23.03
N VAL A 12 8.94 9.11 22.39
CA VAL A 12 7.96 9.57 21.41
C VAL A 12 6.59 9.05 21.78
N TYR A 13 5.57 9.91 21.72
CA TYR A 13 4.18 9.55 21.88
C TYR A 13 3.45 9.74 20.55
N ALA A 14 2.60 8.78 20.18
CA ALA A 14 1.77 8.85 19.00
C ALA A 14 0.32 8.51 19.36
N GLY A 15 -0.61 9.32 18.86
CA GLY A 15 -2.05 9.11 18.97
C GLY A 15 -2.66 8.89 17.60
N SER A 16 -3.55 7.91 17.51
CA SER A 16 -4.18 7.51 16.25
C SER A 16 -5.49 8.25 15.97
N GLY A 17 -5.92 8.16 14.71
CA GLY A 17 -7.15 8.76 14.22
C GLY A 17 -6.94 10.11 13.51
N SER A 18 -7.76 10.37 12.49
CA SER A 18 -7.79 11.62 11.74
C SER A 18 -8.61 12.68 12.50
N SER A 19 -7.93 13.58 13.23
CA SER A 19 -8.59 14.61 14.04
C SER A 19 -9.27 15.71 13.22
N LYS A 20 -8.89 15.86 11.95
CA LYS A 20 -9.48 16.77 10.95
C LYS A 20 -10.54 16.03 10.15
N ILE A 21 -11.76 16.01 10.71
CA ILE A 21 -12.80 15.03 10.37
C ILE A 21 -13.62 15.43 9.13
N ARG A 22 -13.10 15.17 7.93
CA ARG A 22 -13.83 15.36 6.66
C ARG A 22 -14.61 14.10 6.23
N SER A 23 -14.65 13.77 4.95
CA SER A 23 -15.52 12.77 4.33
C SER A 23 -15.04 11.34 4.50
N ASN A 24 -13.71 11.12 4.50
CA ASN A 24 -13.08 9.82 4.73
C ASN A 24 -12.23 9.88 6.01
N VAL A 25 -12.75 9.34 7.11
CA VAL A 25 -12.12 9.44 8.43
C VAL A 25 -11.94 8.05 9.02
N SER A 26 -10.72 7.72 9.44
CA SER A 26 -10.45 6.54 10.26
C SER A 26 -10.58 6.85 11.75
N ILE A 27 -11.10 5.89 12.51
CA ILE A 27 -11.28 6.05 13.96
C ILE A 27 -9.94 5.96 14.70
N GLY A 28 -9.73 6.82 15.70
CA GLY A 28 -8.62 6.68 16.62
C GLY A 28 -8.83 5.53 17.62
N ARG A 29 -7.76 4.79 17.90
CA ARG A 29 -7.68 3.62 18.78
C ARG A 29 -6.66 3.79 19.93
N GLY A 30 -6.44 5.03 20.37
CA GLY A 30 -5.66 5.37 21.57
C GLY A 30 -4.25 5.89 21.32
N ILE A 31 -3.37 5.67 22.31
CA ILE A 31 -2.01 6.23 22.38
C ILE A 31 -0.96 5.12 22.45
N TRP A 32 0.16 5.33 21.77
CA TRP A 32 1.36 4.51 21.84
C TRP A 32 2.57 5.33 22.28
N LYS A 33 3.49 4.68 22.98
CA LYS A 33 4.77 5.24 23.42
C LYS A 33 5.92 4.42 22.86
N SER A 34 6.94 5.12 22.39
CA SER A 34 8.26 4.57 22.09
C SER A 34 9.28 5.17 23.06
N VAL A 35 10.27 4.37 23.44
CA VAL A 35 11.40 4.79 24.30
C VAL A 35 12.76 4.56 23.62
N ASP A 36 12.73 4.23 22.32
CA ASP A 36 13.89 3.86 21.51
C ASP A 36 13.95 4.62 20.17
N GLY A 37 13.32 5.80 20.12
CA GLY A 37 13.30 6.66 18.94
C GLY A 37 12.41 6.12 17.82
N ALA A 38 11.19 5.69 18.18
CA ALA A 38 10.15 5.17 17.28
C ALA A 38 10.47 3.84 16.58
N LYS A 39 11.43 3.06 17.08
CA LYS A 39 11.74 1.72 16.52
C LYS A 39 10.72 0.68 17.00
N THR A 40 10.33 0.76 18.26
CA THR A 40 9.27 -0.08 18.85
C THR A 40 8.24 0.77 19.57
N TRP A 41 7.00 0.27 19.64
CA TRP A 41 5.85 0.99 20.19
C TRP A 41 5.08 0.10 21.17
N ALA A 42 4.74 0.66 22.33
CA ALA A 42 3.85 0.05 23.31
C ALA A 42 2.52 0.80 23.33
N PHE A 43 1.41 0.08 23.27
CA PHE A 43 0.08 0.65 23.53
C PHE A 43 -0.03 1.04 25.01
N ILE A 44 -0.47 2.27 25.28
CA ILE A 44 -0.51 2.84 26.64
C ILE A 44 -1.90 3.39 27.02
N GLY A 45 -2.97 2.96 26.35
CA GLY A 45 -4.35 3.24 26.78
C GLY A 45 -5.11 4.23 25.89
N LEU A 46 -6.27 4.67 26.40
CA LEU A 46 -7.23 5.52 25.70
C LEU A 46 -7.80 4.91 24.41
N ARG A 47 -7.95 3.57 24.34
CA ARG A 47 -8.43 2.86 23.13
C ARG A 47 -9.71 3.48 22.55
N ASP A 48 -10.67 3.79 23.41
CA ASP A 48 -12.05 4.10 22.99
C ASP A 48 -12.35 5.61 23.01
N VAL A 49 -11.33 6.48 23.17
CA VAL A 49 -11.55 7.93 23.17
C VAL A 49 -11.73 8.51 21.77
N GLY A 50 -11.46 7.73 20.72
CA GLY A 50 -11.59 8.18 19.34
C GLY A 50 -10.42 9.09 18.91
N GLN A 51 -10.71 10.22 18.26
CA GLN A 51 -9.71 11.03 17.59
C GLN A 51 -8.76 11.71 18.57
N ILE A 52 -7.46 11.46 18.43
CA ILE A 52 -6.41 12.17 19.17
C ILE A 52 -5.94 13.37 18.35
N SER A 53 -6.32 14.57 18.79
CA SER A 53 -6.00 15.83 18.10
C SER A 53 -4.59 16.31 18.42
N THR A 54 -4.25 16.43 19.70
CA THR A 54 -3.00 17.03 20.15
C THR A 54 -2.40 16.25 21.32
N ILE A 55 -1.06 16.15 21.33
CA ILE A 55 -0.28 15.63 22.46
C ILE A 55 0.70 16.71 22.90
N ARG A 56 0.73 17.01 24.20
CA ARG A 56 1.70 17.95 24.80
C ARG A 56 2.43 17.24 25.94
N ILE A 57 3.76 17.30 25.90
CA ILE A 57 4.65 16.64 26.86
C ILE A 57 5.26 17.74 27.72
N ASN A 58 5.29 17.57 29.04
CA ASN A 58 5.98 18.51 29.91
C ASN A 58 7.50 18.52 29.55
N PRO A 59 8.09 19.68 29.20
CA PRO A 59 9.47 19.75 28.73
C PRO A 59 10.49 19.29 29.77
N ALA A 60 10.16 19.40 31.07
CA ALA A 60 11.02 18.98 32.17
C ALA A 60 10.74 17.54 32.66
N ASN A 61 9.60 16.95 32.29
CA ASN A 61 9.20 15.62 32.73
C ASN A 61 8.47 14.84 31.61
N PRO A 62 9.15 13.91 30.92
CA PRO A 62 8.55 13.17 29.79
C PRO A 62 7.47 12.15 30.20
N ASP A 63 7.24 11.94 31.49
CA ASP A 63 6.17 11.09 32.01
C ASP A 63 4.89 11.87 32.35
N GLU A 64 4.94 13.21 32.38
CA GLU A 64 3.75 14.06 32.45
C GLU A 64 3.32 14.48 31.03
N VAL A 65 2.19 13.95 30.59
CA VAL A 65 1.69 14.12 29.22
C VAL A 65 0.21 14.44 29.24
N PHE A 66 -0.18 15.34 28.36
CA PHE A 66 -1.55 15.78 28.15
C PHE A 66 -2.01 15.45 26.74
N VAL A 67 -3.26 15.00 26.61
CA VAL A 67 -3.85 14.53 25.36
C VAL A 67 -5.19 15.21 25.16
N ALA A 68 -5.33 15.94 24.06
CA ALA A 68 -6.61 16.42 23.58
C ALA A 68 -7.27 15.33 22.72
N SER A 69 -8.55 15.08 22.98
CA SER A 69 -9.36 14.19 22.16
C SER A 69 -10.68 14.84 21.75
N THR A 70 -10.93 14.85 20.44
CA THR A 70 -12.22 15.26 19.88
C THR A 70 -13.32 14.26 20.21
N GLY A 71 -12.99 12.98 20.47
CA GLY A 71 -13.97 11.91 20.64
C GLY A 71 -14.16 11.02 19.43
N ASN A 72 -15.17 10.15 19.50
CA ASN A 72 -15.74 9.48 18.35
C ASN A 72 -16.42 10.51 17.43
N PRO A 73 -16.01 10.69 16.16
CA PRO A 73 -16.60 11.70 15.31
C PRO A 73 -18.01 11.34 14.82
N PHE A 74 -18.43 10.08 14.96
CA PHE A 74 -19.71 9.58 14.45
C PHE A 74 -20.78 9.42 15.54
N ALA A 75 -20.43 9.66 16.80
CA ALA A 75 -21.35 9.54 17.92
C ALA A 75 -21.03 10.52 19.05
N TYR A 76 -22.06 10.94 19.78
CA TYR A 76 -21.91 11.65 21.05
C TYR A 76 -21.43 10.68 22.14
N GLY A 77 -20.65 11.17 23.10
CA GLY A 77 -20.07 10.30 24.12
C GLY A 77 -19.31 11.06 25.19
N LYS A 78 -19.17 10.42 26.37
CA LYS A 78 -18.52 11.01 27.54
C LYS A 78 -17.00 10.99 27.42
N GLU A 79 -16.44 10.26 26.47
CA GLU A 79 -15.00 10.03 26.26
C GLU A 79 -14.28 11.26 25.68
N ARG A 80 -15.03 12.30 25.31
CA ARG A 80 -14.49 13.56 24.79
C ARG A 80 -13.74 14.34 25.87
N GLY A 81 -12.72 15.11 25.46
CA GLY A 81 -12.06 16.10 26.32
C GLY A 81 -10.55 15.98 26.41
N VAL A 82 -9.99 16.40 27.54
CA VAL A 82 -8.54 16.40 27.79
C VAL A 82 -8.18 15.36 28.85
N TYR A 83 -7.13 14.60 28.58
CA TYR A 83 -6.60 13.55 29.46
C TYR A 83 -5.17 13.87 29.88
N ARG A 84 -4.79 13.47 31.08
CA ARG A 84 -3.45 13.61 31.65
C ARG A 84 -2.94 12.27 32.18
N THR A 85 -1.66 12.01 31.96
CA THR A 85 -0.88 11.02 32.70
C THR A 85 0.28 11.71 33.41
N ARG A 86 0.73 11.14 34.53
CA ARG A 86 1.93 11.57 35.28
C ARG A 86 2.93 10.43 35.47
N ASP A 87 2.66 9.28 34.87
CA ASP A 87 3.45 8.04 35.01
C ASP A 87 3.84 7.45 33.65
N GLY A 88 3.87 8.31 32.62
CA GLY A 88 4.31 7.95 31.28
C GLY A 88 3.30 7.09 30.52
N GLY A 89 2.02 7.18 30.87
CA GLY A 89 0.91 6.50 30.20
C GLY A 89 0.46 5.19 30.86
N LYS A 90 0.90 4.88 32.09
CA LYS A 90 0.39 3.69 32.80
C LYS A 90 -1.03 3.94 33.30
N THR A 91 -1.31 5.17 33.73
CA THR A 91 -2.65 5.61 34.11
C THR A 91 -3.01 6.94 33.45
N TRP A 92 -4.30 7.13 33.20
CA TRP A 92 -4.86 8.33 32.58
C TRP A 92 -6.02 8.88 33.41
N THR A 93 -6.01 10.18 33.63
CA THR A 93 -7.09 10.93 34.28
C THR A 93 -7.72 11.87 33.26
N LYS A 94 -9.05 11.87 33.14
CA LYS A 94 -9.76 12.90 32.36
C LYS A 94 -9.82 14.18 33.19
N ILE A 95 -9.23 15.24 32.66
CA ILE A 95 -9.01 16.50 33.38
C ILE A 95 -9.86 17.66 32.83
N LEU A 96 -10.42 17.53 31.62
CA LEU A 96 -11.42 18.45 31.10
C LEU A 96 -12.52 17.67 30.39
N PHE A 97 -13.76 17.90 30.79
CA PHE A 97 -14.99 17.42 30.16
C PHE A 97 -16.04 18.51 30.29
N VAL A 98 -16.67 18.91 29.19
CA VAL A 98 -17.73 19.93 29.21
C VAL A 98 -19.09 19.26 29.10
N ASN A 99 -19.29 18.45 28.06
CA ASN A 99 -20.50 17.65 27.81
C ASN A 99 -20.20 16.57 26.74
N GLU A 100 -21.24 15.82 26.33
CA GLU A 100 -21.11 14.71 25.37
C GLU A 100 -20.96 15.13 23.89
N THR A 101 -21.14 16.42 23.58
CA THR A 101 -21.06 16.97 22.22
C THR A 101 -19.73 17.65 21.93
N LEU A 102 -19.06 18.18 22.97
CA LEU A 102 -17.81 18.92 22.86
C LEU A 102 -16.58 18.06 23.14
N GLY A 103 -15.67 18.00 22.17
CA GLY A 103 -14.33 17.41 22.33
C GLY A 103 -13.22 18.45 22.21
N ALA A 104 -12.04 18.09 22.70
CA ALA A 104 -10.87 18.97 22.63
C ALA A 104 -10.26 18.90 21.22
N ALA A 105 -10.40 19.96 20.45
CA ALA A 105 -9.83 20.08 19.10
C ALA A 105 -8.34 20.44 19.12
N ASP A 106 -7.90 21.10 20.20
CA ASP A 106 -6.50 21.46 20.41
C ASP A 106 -6.18 21.64 21.90
N LEU A 107 -4.89 21.56 22.23
CA LEU A 107 -4.35 21.81 23.57
C LEU A 107 -2.94 22.39 23.47
N GLU A 108 -2.73 23.52 24.14
CA GLU A 108 -1.43 24.15 24.30
C GLU A 108 -0.99 24.26 25.75
N MET A 109 0.33 24.33 25.91
CA MET A 109 1.00 24.49 27.19
C MET A 109 1.81 25.79 27.17
N ALA A 110 1.77 26.57 28.25
CA ALA A 110 2.64 27.73 28.35
C ALA A 110 4.11 27.26 28.41
N ALA A 111 4.97 27.88 27.61
CA ALA A 111 6.37 27.47 27.49
C ALA A 111 7.19 27.71 28.76
N ASP A 112 6.77 28.65 29.61
CA ASP A 112 7.47 29.03 30.84
C ASP A 112 6.91 28.36 32.11
N ASP A 113 5.66 27.87 32.07
CA ASP A 113 5.04 27.13 33.17
C ASP A 113 4.14 26.00 32.63
N PRO A 114 4.55 24.73 32.74
CA PRO A 114 3.78 23.59 32.22
C PRO A 114 2.46 23.34 32.97
N LYS A 115 2.17 24.05 34.07
CA LYS A 115 0.86 23.99 34.74
C LYS A 115 -0.20 24.85 34.05
N ILE A 116 0.22 25.83 33.25
CA ILE A 116 -0.70 26.68 32.51
C ILE A 116 -1.03 26.01 31.17
N LEU A 117 -2.29 25.65 31.01
CA LEU A 117 -2.79 24.93 29.83
C LEU A 117 -3.93 25.71 29.18
N TYR A 118 -4.05 25.59 27.86
CA TYR A 118 -5.13 26.18 27.09
C TYR A 118 -5.76 25.11 26.18
N ALA A 119 -7.07 24.96 26.20
CA ALA A 119 -7.78 23.97 25.40
C ALA A 119 -8.85 24.61 24.54
N ALA A 120 -9.00 24.14 23.30
CA ALA A 120 -10.10 24.51 22.41
C ALA A 120 -11.16 23.41 22.40
N MET A 121 -12.38 23.71 22.86
CA MET A 121 -13.49 22.77 22.92
C MET A 121 -14.46 23.00 21.75
N TRP A 122 -14.72 21.94 20.99
CA TRP A 122 -15.39 21.98 19.69
C TRP A 122 -16.52 20.96 19.59
N HIS A 123 -17.67 21.39 19.04
CA HIS A 123 -18.75 20.48 18.63
C HIS A 123 -18.48 20.01 17.20
N GLY A 124 -17.81 18.87 17.07
CA GLY A 124 -17.51 18.23 15.79
C GLY A 124 -18.18 16.85 15.68
N ILE A 125 -19.13 16.72 14.76
CA ILE A 125 -19.80 15.46 14.42
C ILE A 125 -19.84 15.28 12.92
N ARG A 126 -19.49 14.08 12.47
CA ARG A 126 -19.58 13.65 11.08
C ARG A 126 -20.72 12.65 10.89
N ARG A 127 -21.51 12.90 9.86
CA ARG A 127 -22.45 11.94 9.26
C ARG A 127 -22.01 11.65 7.83
N PRO A 128 -22.53 10.60 7.17
CA PRO A 128 -22.18 10.33 5.78
C PRO A 128 -22.47 11.48 4.81
N TRP A 129 -23.45 12.34 5.12
CA TRP A 129 -23.94 13.42 4.26
C TRP A 129 -23.68 14.84 4.79
N THR A 130 -23.13 15.01 6.00
CA THR A 130 -22.85 16.35 6.54
C THR A 130 -21.80 16.31 7.64
N ILE A 131 -21.20 17.47 7.92
CA ILE A 131 -20.50 17.77 9.17
C ILE A 131 -21.26 18.84 9.94
N THR A 132 -21.46 18.58 11.23
CA THR A 132 -21.83 19.62 12.21
C THR A 132 -20.54 20.13 12.84
N SER A 133 -20.21 21.39 12.57
CA SER A 133 -19.06 22.13 13.12
C SER A 133 -19.52 23.39 13.84
N GLY A 134 -19.52 23.31 15.17
CA GLY A 134 -19.70 24.47 16.05
C GLY A 134 -21.04 24.54 16.76
N SER A 135 -21.05 25.33 17.82
CA SER A 135 -22.16 25.46 18.78
C SER A 135 -21.99 26.71 19.64
N LYS A 136 -22.93 26.99 20.56
CA LYS A 136 -22.79 28.12 21.51
C LYS A 136 -22.01 27.76 22.78
N ASP A 137 -21.88 26.48 23.08
CA ASP A 137 -21.22 25.94 24.27
C ASP A 137 -19.72 25.73 24.08
N GLY A 138 -19.24 25.65 22.83
CA GLY A 138 -17.82 25.65 22.47
C GLY A 138 -17.04 26.88 22.95
N GLY A 139 -15.71 26.82 22.86
CA GLY A 139 -14.85 27.95 23.24
C GLY A 139 -13.45 27.54 23.72
N LEU A 140 -12.68 28.54 24.15
CA LEU A 140 -11.35 28.35 24.72
C LEU A 140 -11.43 28.26 26.24
N TYR A 141 -10.61 27.40 26.84
CA TYR A 141 -10.54 27.16 28.28
C TYR A 141 -9.09 27.26 28.75
N LYS A 142 -8.89 27.70 29.99
CA LYS A 142 -7.58 27.82 30.63
C LYS A 142 -7.53 27.10 31.97
N SER A 143 -6.44 26.41 32.22
CA SER A 143 -6.02 25.90 33.53
C SER A 143 -4.76 26.62 33.98
N VAL A 144 -4.57 26.77 35.29
CA VAL A 144 -3.33 27.28 35.91
C VAL A 144 -2.71 26.32 36.92
N ASP A 145 -3.28 25.12 37.08
CA ASP A 145 -2.92 24.14 38.11
C ASP A 145 -2.59 22.76 37.52
N GLY A 146 -2.19 22.70 36.24
CA GLY A 146 -1.87 21.46 35.55
C GLY A 146 -3.10 20.64 35.16
N GLY A 147 -4.25 21.30 35.02
CA GLY A 147 -5.49 20.74 34.48
C GLY A 147 -6.47 20.28 35.55
N ASP A 148 -6.19 20.50 36.84
CA ASP A 148 -7.09 20.09 37.91
C ASP A 148 -8.36 20.97 37.93
N THR A 149 -8.26 22.25 37.53
CA THR A 149 -9.41 23.15 37.33
C THR A 149 -9.31 23.95 36.03
N TRP A 150 -10.47 24.29 35.44
CA TRP A 150 -10.55 25.00 34.16
C TRP A 150 -11.54 26.16 34.20
N THR A 151 -11.18 27.27 33.55
CA THR A 151 -12.03 28.44 33.37
C THR A 151 -12.26 28.69 31.87
N LYS A 152 -13.52 28.88 31.45
CA LYS A 152 -13.83 29.29 30.08
C LYS A 152 -13.37 30.74 29.85
N LEU A 153 -12.62 30.97 28.78
CA LEU A 153 -12.10 32.29 28.42
C LEU A 153 -13.17 33.13 27.71
N ALA A 154 -13.06 34.46 27.85
CA ALA A 154 -13.93 35.46 27.26
C ALA A 154 -13.11 36.70 26.86
N GLY A 155 -13.60 37.91 27.10
CA GLY A 155 -12.78 39.13 27.00
C GLY A 155 -12.45 39.59 25.58
N GLY A 156 -13.36 39.36 24.63
CA GLY A 156 -13.21 39.77 23.22
C GLY A 156 -13.30 38.62 22.20
N LEU A 157 -13.29 37.38 22.69
CA LEU A 157 -13.57 36.19 21.88
C LEU A 157 -15.02 36.17 21.36
N PRO A 158 -15.30 35.47 20.24
CA PRO A 158 -16.66 35.29 19.73
C PRO A 158 -17.63 34.71 20.78
N ASN A 159 -18.82 35.30 20.91
CA ASN A 159 -19.87 34.88 21.83
C ASN A 159 -21.11 34.25 21.14
N GLY A 160 -21.04 34.08 19.82
CA GLY A 160 -22.06 33.46 18.98
C GLY A 160 -21.86 31.96 18.80
N LEU A 161 -21.88 31.50 17.55
CA LEU A 161 -21.47 30.13 17.22
C LEU A 161 -19.94 30.06 17.20
N PHE A 162 -19.39 29.11 17.96
CA PHE A 162 -17.96 28.82 18.06
C PHE A 162 -17.69 27.43 17.49
N GLY A 163 -16.83 27.35 16.47
CA GLY A 163 -16.46 26.15 15.74
C GLY A 163 -15.11 25.59 16.19
N ARG A 164 -14.38 24.97 15.27
CA ARG A 164 -13.03 24.47 15.55
C ARG A 164 -12.05 25.62 15.73
N ALA A 165 -11.09 25.47 16.65
CA ALA A 165 -10.00 26.41 16.83
C ALA A 165 -8.69 25.71 17.18
N ASN A 166 -7.58 26.34 16.82
CA ASN A 166 -6.24 26.00 17.28
C ASN A 166 -5.63 27.19 18.02
N ILE A 167 -4.76 26.90 18.99
CA ILE A 167 -4.11 27.90 19.84
C ILE A 167 -2.60 27.85 19.54
N GLY A 168 -1.92 28.97 19.64
CA GLY A 168 -0.47 29.05 19.51
C GLY A 168 0.16 29.87 20.64
N VAL A 169 1.28 29.40 21.17
CA VAL A 169 2.05 30.06 22.24
C VAL A 169 3.53 30.07 21.86
N SER A 170 4.23 31.15 22.18
CA SER A 170 5.68 31.28 21.94
C SER A 170 6.45 31.38 23.24
N ALA A 171 7.61 30.71 23.33
CA ALA A 171 8.53 30.88 24.45
C ALA A 171 9.18 32.27 24.48
N ALA A 172 9.28 32.95 23.35
CA ALA A 172 9.81 34.31 23.25
C ALA A 172 8.90 35.37 23.91
N ALA A 173 7.60 35.10 24.00
CA ALA A 173 6.63 35.97 24.68
C ALA A 173 5.52 35.11 25.30
N PRO A 174 5.73 34.50 26.48
CA PRO A 174 4.81 33.52 27.05
C PRO A 174 3.47 34.11 27.53
N ASN A 175 3.36 35.44 27.62
CA ASN A 175 2.09 36.11 27.87
C ASN A 175 1.22 36.21 26.60
N ARG A 176 1.84 36.06 25.43
CA ARG A 176 1.18 36.19 24.14
C ARG A 176 0.55 34.87 23.71
N LEU A 177 -0.72 34.94 23.30
CA LEU A 177 -1.44 33.81 22.72
C LEU A 177 -2.00 34.20 21.35
N TYR A 178 -2.05 33.24 20.45
CA TYR A 178 -2.81 33.31 19.22
C TYR A 178 -3.91 32.26 19.22
N ALA A 179 -5.03 32.55 18.56
CA ALA A 179 -6.08 31.57 18.32
C ALA A 179 -6.69 31.77 16.93
N LEU A 180 -6.66 30.73 16.09
CA LEU A 180 -7.31 30.72 14.79
C LEU A 180 -8.68 30.05 14.95
N ILE A 181 -9.76 30.78 14.72
CA ILE A 181 -11.10 30.40 15.19
C ILE A 181 -12.10 30.38 14.03
N GLU A 182 -12.79 29.25 13.85
CA GLU A 182 -14.08 29.20 13.17
C GLU A 182 -15.15 29.80 14.08
N ALA A 183 -15.84 30.85 13.62
CA ALA A 183 -16.95 31.43 14.38
C ALA A 183 -17.96 32.15 13.50
N LYS A 184 -19.19 32.30 14.01
CA LYS A 184 -20.24 33.09 13.36
C LYS A 184 -21.02 33.92 14.40
N PRO A 185 -20.90 35.27 14.39
CA PRO A 185 -19.91 36.07 13.66
C PRO A 185 -18.50 35.97 14.28
N GLY A 186 -17.48 36.49 13.59
CA GLY A 186 -16.13 36.68 14.15
C GLY A 186 -15.14 35.55 13.90
N ALA A 187 -15.17 34.91 12.72
CA ALA A 187 -14.09 34.01 12.32
C ALA A 187 -12.78 34.79 12.08
N GLY A 188 -11.64 34.18 12.40
CA GLY A 188 -10.32 34.76 12.10
C GLY A 188 -9.25 34.44 13.14
N LEU A 189 -8.12 35.12 13.02
CA LEU A 189 -6.98 35.05 13.92
C LEU A 189 -7.11 36.10 15.04
N TYR A 190 -7.21 35.60 16.26
CA TYR A 190 -7.24 36.36 17.50
C TYR A 190 -5.89 36.34 18.20
N HIS A 191 -5.66 37.35 19.00
CA HIS A 191 -4.43 37.53 19.77
C HIS A 191 -4.73 38.09 21.17
N SER A 192 -3.93 37.70 22.14
CA SER A 192 -3.94 38.17 23.52
C SER A 192 -2.51 38.44 23.98
N GLU A 193 -2.29 39.48 24.81
CA GLU A 193 -0.99 39.80 25.42
C GLU A 193 -0.94 39.56 26.94
N ASP A 194 -2.02 39.04 27.52
CA ASP A 194 -2.23 38.93 28.97
C ASP A 194 -2.63 37.52 29.42
N ARG A 195 -2.14 36.50 28.69
CA ARG A 195 -2.45 35.08 28.92
C ARG A 195 -3.94 34.74 28.78
N GLY A 196 -4.60 35.37 27.82
CA GLY A 196 -5.97 35.06 27.41
C GLY A 196 -7.05 35.74 28.23
N GLN A 197 -6.73 36.80 29.00
CA GLN A 197 -7.74 37.57 29.74
C GLN A 197 -8.49 38.52 28.79
N THR A 198 -7.78 39.19 27.90
CA THR A 198 -8.33 40.01 26.82
C THR A 198 -7.85 39.54 25.45
N TRP A 199 -8.73 39.64 24.46
CA TRP A 199 -8.48 39.18 23.10
C TRP A 199 -8.91 40.24 22.08
N ALA A 200 -8.13 40.36 21.00
CA ALA A 200 -8.46 41.17 19.85
C ALA A 200 -8.46 40.32 18.57
N LEU A 201 -9.41 40.57 17.66
CA LEU A 201 -9.34 40.05 16.30
C LEU A 201 -8.26 40.82 15.54
N VAL A 202 -7.17 40.15 15.16
CA VAL A 202 -6.03 40.78 14.49
C VAL A 202 -6.16 40.65 12.97
N ASN A 203 -6.72 39.55 12.49
CA ASN A 203 -6.94 39.32 11.06
C ASN A 203 -8.19 38.48 10.82
N GLY A 204 -9.15 39.03 10.08
CA GLY A 204 -10.41 38.36 9.71
C GLY A 204 -10.48 37.94 8.24
N ASP A 205 -9.33 37.82 7.56
CA ASP A 205 -9.28 37.38 6.16
C ASP A 205 -9.78 35.94 6.04
N GLY A 206 -10.78 35.74 5.17
CA GLY A 206 -11.45 34.46 4.97
C GLY A 206 -10.50 33.36 4.53
N LYS A 207 -9.42 33.68 3.80
CA LYS A 207 -8.45 32.67 3.33
C LYS A 207 -7.76 31.91 4.46
N LEU A 208 -7.65 32.52 5.65
CA LEU A 208 -7.07 31.88 6.83
C LEU A 208 -8.02 30.86 7.48
N THR A 209 -9.32 30.93 7.15
CA THR A 209 -10.38 30.12 7.77
C THR A 209 -11.26 29.42 6.74
N THR A 210 -10.75 29.16 5.54
CA THR A 210 -11.41 28.27 4.57
C THR A 210 -11.54 26.88 5.17
N ARG A 211 -12.75 26.29 5.15
CA ARG A 211 -13.08 24.94 5.69
C ARG A 211 -12.41 24.64 7.04
N PRO A 212 -12.65 25.43 8.09
CA PRO A 212 -11.78 25.47 9.26
C PRO A 212 -11.88 24.21 10.16
N PHE A 213 -12.96 23.44 10.08
CA PHE A 213 -13.03 22.10 10.67
C PHE A 213 -11.97 21.13 10.12
N TYR A 214 -11.50 21.36 8.89
CA TYR A 214 -10.47 20.60 8.18
C TYR A 214 -9.13 21.35 8.19
N TYR A 215 -9.12 22.67 7.97
CA TYR A 215 -7.92 23.51 8.00
C TYR A 215 -7.95 24.58 9.11
N THR A 216 -7.33 24.27 10.23
CA THR A 216 -7.16 25.21 11.36
C THR A 216 -5.73 25.25 11.87
N THR A 217 -4.76 24.81 11.06
CA THR A 217 -3.36 24.73 11.48
C THR A 217 -2.82 26.11 11.86
N LEU A 218 -2.28 26.24 13.07
CA LEU A 218 -1.67 27.47 13.59
C LEU A 218 -0.33 27.12 14.23
N GLY A 219 0.75 27.70 13.72
CA GLY A 219 2.09 27.59 14.30
C GLY A 219 2.62 28.95 14.71
N VAL A 220 3.28 29.03 15.87
CA VAL A 220 3.95 30.25 16.33
C VAL A 220 5.40 29.89 16.64
N ASP A 221 6.35 30.67 16.12
CA ASP A 221 7.75 30.38 16.32
C ASP A 221 8.14 30.48 17.80
N PRO A 222 8.78 29.45 18.39
CA PRO A 222 9.15 29.47 19.81
C PRO A 222 10.18 30.57 20.15
N ASN A 223 10.97 31.04 19.19
CA ASN A 223 12.00 32.08 19.38
C ASN A 223 11.59 33.46 18.85
N ASN A 224 10.43 33.59 18.19
CA ASN A 224 9.91 34.86 17.72
C ASN A 224 8.39 34.88 17.71
N ALA A 225 7.78 35.54 18.69
CA ALA A 225 6.32 35.59 18.84
C ALA A 225 5.60 36.41 17.75
N ASP A 226 6.31 37.13 16.87
CA ASP A 226 5.71 37.81 15.71
C ASP A 226 5.71 36.93 14.44
N LEU A 227 6.42 35.80 14.46
CA LEU A 227 6.48 34.86 13.34
C LEU A 227 5.40 33.80 13.53
N VAL A 228 4.34 33.90 12.71
CA VAL A 228 3.14 33.07 12.79
C VAL A 228 2.90 32.40 11.44
N PHE A 229 2.52 31.12 11.47
CA PHE A 229 2.17 30.34 10.30
C PHE A 229 0.72 29.86 10.40
N VAL A 230 0.01 29.91 9.28
CA VAL A 230 -1.33 29.34 9.15
C VAL A 230 -1.33 28.37 7.98
N GLY A 231 -1.79 27.14 8.23
CA GLY A 231 -1.96 26.12 7.18
C GLY A 231 -3.42 26.00 6.78
N ASN A 232 -3.67 26.16 5.48
CA ASN A 232 -4.95 25.93 4.81
C ASN A 232 -4.70 25.17 3.49
N GLU A 233 -5.58 25.30 2.50
CA GLU A 233 -5.32 24.89 1.11
C GLU A 233 -3.91 25.36 0.66
N ASP A 234 -3.55 26.60 1.05
CA ASP A 234 -2.22 27.18 0.93
C ASP A 234 -1.47 27.28 2.28
N TRP A 235 -0.17 27.62 2.20
CA TRP A 235 0.69 27.83 3.36
C TRP A 235 0.97 29.32 3.55
N PHE A 236 0.56 29.86 4.69
CA PHE A 236 0.63 31.30 4.98
C PHE A 236 1.64 31.61 6.08
N ARG A 237 2.43 32.67 5.88
CA ARG A 237 3.40 33.18 6.85
C ARG A 237 3.18 34.66 7.15
N SER A 238 3.23 35.00 8.43
CA SER A 238 3.26 36.37 8.95
C SER A 238 4.56 36.62 9.72
N THR A 239 5.08 37.84 9.64
CA THR A 239 6.25 38.30 10.42
C THR A 239 5.93 39.55 11.26
N ASP A 240 4.66 39.91 11.39
CA ASP A 240 4.17 41.11 12.07
C ASP A 240 3.10 40.79 13.12
N GLY A 241 3.16 39.56 13.66
CA GLY A 241 2.25 39.08 14.69
C GLY A 241 0.85 38.77 14.15
N GLY A 242 0.74 38.31 12.91
CA GLY A 242 -0.52 37.87 12.29
C GLY A 242 -1.35 38.98 11.66
N LYS A 243 -0.83 40.21 11.56
CA LYS A 243 -1.57 41.33 10.95
C LYS A 243 -1.64 41.16 9.44
N THR A 244 -0.52 40.80 8.81
CA THR A 244 -0.45 40.49 7.38
C THR A 244 0.15 39.11 7.13
N PHE A 245 -0.32 38.44 6.08
CA PHE A 245 0.14 37.12 5.67
C PHE A 245 0.57 37.11 4.21
N LYS A 246 1.64 36.37 3.93
CA LYS A 246 2.12 36.03 2.59
C LYS A 246 1.99 34.55 2.36
N ASP A 247 1.64 34.19 1.13
CA ASP A 247 1.55 32.81 0.69
C ASP A 247 2.98 32.34 0.35
N GLU A 248 3.38 31.17 0.85
CA GLU A 248 4.70 30.57 0.61
C GLU A 248 4.51 29.15 0.03
N PRO A 249 5.35 28.71 -0.93
CA PRO A 249 5.19 27.40 -1.53
C PRO A 249 5.61 26.28 -0.58
N THR A 250 4.85 25.19 -0.60
CA THR A 250 5.19 23.88 -0.02
C THR A 250 5.28 22.84 -1.13
N PRO A 251 5.90 21.66 -0.89
CA PRO A 251 5.97 20.59 -1.89
C PRO A 251 4.60 20.08 -2.37
N HIS A 252 3.55 20.29 -1.57
CA HIS A 252 2.17 19.91 -1.84
C HIS A 252 1.21 20.85 -1.08
N GLY A 253 0.00 21.08 -1.61
CA GLY A 253 -1.06 21.87 -0.95
C GLY A 253 -1.74 21.12 0.20
N ASP A 254 -2.77 21.72 0.79
CA ASP A 254 -3.56 21.15 1.91
C ASP A 254 -2.72 20.92 3.18
N ASN A 255 -2.46 22.01 3.90
CA ASN A 255 -1.45 22.09 4.95
C ASN A 255 -2.05 21.86 6.35
N HIS A 256 -1.69 20.73 6.96
CA HIS A 256 -2.35 20.18 8.14
C HIS A 256 -1.56 20.22 9.45
N ASP A 257 -0.24 20.43 9.44
CA ASP A 257 0.51 20.56 10.70
C ASP A 257 1.83 21.31 10.51
N VAL A 258 2.36 21.85 11.60
CA VAL A 258 3.69 22.44 11.64
C VAL A 258 4.35 22.25 13.00
N TRP A 259 5.61 21.83 12.98
CA TRP A 259 6.50 21.81 14.13
C TRP A 259 7.73 22.67 13.84
N ILE A 260 8.07 23.55 14.77
CA ILE A 260 9.23 24.44 14.67
C ILE A 260 10.19 24.08 15.80
N ASN A 261 11.45 23.84 15.46
CA ASN A 261 12.42 23.42 16.46
C ASN A 261 12.70 24.55 17.48
N PRO A 262 12.48 24.33 18.79
CA PRO A 262 12.65 25.37 19.81
C PRO A 262 14.09 25.88 19.92
N LYS A 263 15.09 25.10 19.50
CA LYS A 263 16.51 25.49 19.53
C LYS A 263 16.97 26.14 18.22
N ASN A 264 16.18 26.05 17.16
CA ASN A 264 16.55 26.59 15.84
C ASN A 264 15.32 26.77 14.95
N SER A 265 14.78 27.99 14.90
CA SER A 265 13.65 28.40 14.06
C SER A 265 13.78 28.11 12.56
N LYS A 266 14.98 27.79 12.05
CA LYS A 266 15.17 27.41 10.65
C LYS A 266 14.80 25.95 10.37
N LEU A 267 14.72 25.11 11.40
CA LEU A 267 14.32 23.71 11.29
C LEU A 267 12.81 23.61 11.51
N ILE A 268 12.09 23.39 10.40
CA ILE A 268 10.63 23.31 10.38
C ILE A 268 10.25 21.95 9.79
N VAL A 269 9.30 21.27 10.41
CA VAL A 269 8.59 20.13 9.82
C VAL A 269 7.18 20.61 9.51
N GLN A 270 6.76 20.47 8.26
CA GLN A 270 5.44 20.85 7.79
C GLN A 270 4.77 19.60 7.23
N ALA A 271 3.51 19.39 7.55
CA ALA A 271 2.73 18.25 7.09
C ALA A 271 1.54 18.71 6.26
N ASN A 272 1.32 18.04 5.14
CA ASN A 272 0.23 18.28 4.21
C ASN A 272 -0.29 16.95 3.63
N ASP A 273 -1.27 16.97 2.73
CA ASP A 273 -1.89 15.75 2.18
C ASP A 273 -0.91 14.89 1.35
N GLY A 274 0.21 15.45 0.88
CA GLY A 274 1.32 14.72 0.27
C GLY A 274 2.27 14.03 1.25
N GLY A 275 2.17 14.30 2.56
CA GLY A 275 3.01 13.77 3.64
C GLY A 275 3.83 14.85 4.38
N ALA A 276 4.82 14.44 5.17
CA ALA A 276 5.66 15.37 5.93
C ALA A 276 6.89 15.80 5.13
N ASN A 277 7.28 17.07 5.25
CA ASN A 277 8.48 17.62 4.63
C ASN A 277 9.26 18.49 5.64
N VAL A 278 10.58 18.60 5.43
CA VAL A 278 11.51 19.24 6.36
C VAL A 278 12.25 20.38 5.69
N SER A 279 12.24 21.56 6.31
CA SER A 279 13.06 22.71 5.95
C SER A 279 14.23 22.87 6.92
N ARG A 280 15.37 23.33 6.41
CA ARG A 280 16.55 23.72 7.20
C ARG A 280 16.94 25.18 7.07
N ASP A 281 16.14 25.96 6.36
CA ASP A 281 16.38 27.37 6.04
C ASP A 281 15.17 28.28 6.36
N GLY A 282 14.25 27.80 7.21
CA GLY A 282 13.09 28.56 7.67
C GLY A 282 11.96 28.66 6.65
N GLY A 283 11.72 27.55 5.93
CA GLY A 283 10.62 27.37 4.97
C GLY A 283 10.93 27.80 3.54
N ARG A 284 12.18 28.15 3.20
CA ARG A 284 12.54 28.58 1.84
C ARG A 284 12.69 27.38 0.90
N THR A 285 13.23 26.29 1.40
CA THR A 285 13.33 25.00 0.70
C THR A 285 12.90 23.84 1.60
N TRP A 286 12.45 22.75 0.96
CA TRP A 286 11.85 21.59 1.62
C TRP A 286 12.44 20.29 1.08
N SER A 287 12.47 19.25 1.92
CA SER A 287 12.78 17.88 1.49
C SER A 287 11.70 17.30 0.56
N VAL A 288 12.06 16.26 -0.19
CA VAL A 288 11.08 15.45 -0.95
C VAL A 288 10.13 14.69 -0.01
N GLN A 289 8.94 14.35 -0.53
CA GLN A 289 7.92 13.54 0.16
C GLN A 289 7.87 12.08 -0.34
N SER A 290 8.49 11.78 -1.48
CA SER A 290 8.57 10.43 -2.06
C SER A 290 9.41 9.43 -1.24
N ASN A 291 9.85 9.81 -0.05
CA ASN A 291 10.58 8.97 0.90
C ASN A 291 9.66 8.33 1.97
N GLN A 292 8.35 8.54 1.89
CA GLN A 292 7.35 8.04 2.84
C GLN A 292 6.27 7.22 2.10
N PRO A 293 5.97 5.97 2.53
CA PRO A 293 4.94 5.16 1.90
C PRO A 293 3.55 5.50 2.46
N THR A 294 3.05 6.71 2.17
CA THR A 294 1.78 7.26 2.70
C THR A 294 0.62 7.22 1.70
N ALA A 295 0.79 6.58 0.54
CA ALA A 295 -0.23 6.56 -0.50
C ALA A 295 -1.57 5.97 0.00
N GLU A 296 -2.64 6.73 -0.22
CA GLU A 296 -4.02 6.33 0.05
C GLU A 296 -4.71 5.91 -1.25
N ILE A 297 -4.97 4.61 -1.40
CA ILE A 297 -5.55 4.03 -2.61
C ILE A 297 -6.98 3.59 -2.37
N TYR A 298 -7.90 4.07 -3.20
CA TYR A 298 -9.34 3.80 -3.03
C TYR A 298 -9.76 2.38 -3.40
N GLN A 299 -9.24 1.86 -4.51
CA GLN A 299 -9.58 0.55 -5.10
C GLN A 299 -8.41 0.03 -5.93
N VAL A 300 -8.42 -1.27 -6.26
CA VAL A 300 -7.45 -1.88 -7.17
C VAL A 300 -8.12 -2.65 -8.30
N ALA A 301 -7.67 -2.40 -9.53
CA ALA A 301 -7.90 -3.24 -10.69
C ALA A 301 -6.58 -3.82 -11.20
N VAL A 302 -6.66 -4.90 -11.97
CA VAL A 302 -5.51 -5.62 -12.53
C VAL A 302 -5.78 -6.03 -13.96
N ASP A 303 -4.74 -6.08 -14.79
CA ASP A 303 -4.82 -6.55 -16.17
C ASP A 303 -4.39 -8.03 -16.33
N ASN A 304 -4.38 -8.51 -17.58
CA ASN A 304 -3.93 -9.87 -17.94
C ASN A 304 -2.55 -9.92 -18.63
N GLN A 305 -1.74 -8.86 -18.53
CA GLN A 305 -0.41 -8.82 -19.14
C GLN A 305 0.59 -9.67 -18.34
N PHE A 306 1.79 -9.92 -18.91
CA PHE A 306 2.91 -10.50 -18.16
C PHE A 306 4.18 -9.61 -18.26
N PRO A 307 4.70 -9.09 -17.14
CA PRO A 307 4.04 -9.03 -15.83
C PRO A 307 2.74 -8.21 -15.90
N TYR A 308 1.76 -8.55 -15.06
CA TYR A 308 0.50 -7.82 -14.99
C TYR A 308 0.71 -6.45 -14.33
N ARG A 309 -0.26 -5.54 -14.48
CA ARG A 309 -0.25 -4.21 -13.86
C ARG A 309 -1.39 -4.04 -12.88
N LEU A 310 -1.15 -3.19 -11.89
CA LEU A 310 -2.10 -2.71 -10.89
C LEU A 310 -2.53 -1.30 -11.27
N TYR A 311 -3.80 -1.02 -11.06
CA TYR A 311 -4.46 0.23 -11.43
C TYR A 311 -5.25 0.74 -10.23
N GLY A 312 -5.06 2.00 -9.86
CA GLY A 312 -5.86 2.62 -8.79
C GLY A 312 -5.66 4.12 -8.71
N ALA A 313 -6.57 4.79 -8.01
CA ALA A 313 -6.49 6.23 -7.80
C ALA A 313 -5.86 6.53 -6.44
N GLN A 314 -4.92 7.47 -6.42
CA GLN A 314 -4.27 7.95 -5.21
C GLN A 314 -4.89 9.29 -4.81
N GLN A 315 -5.41 9.36 -3.59
CA GLN A 315 -5.99 10.57 -3.01
C GLN A 315 -4.99 11.75 -3.04
N ASP A 316 -5.53 12.94 -3.35
CA ASP A 316 -4.82 14.24 -3.44
C ASP A 316 -3.61 14.23 -4.39
N ASN A 317 -3.55 13.26 -5.32
CA ASN A 317 -2.49 13.16 -6.31
C ASN A 317 -3.08 12.80 -7.69
N SER A 318 -2.66 11.70 -8.29
CA SER A 318 -3.16 11.25 -9.59
C SER A 318 -3.56 9.77 -9.54
N THR A 319 -3.80 9.17 -10.69
CA THR A 319 -4.05 7.75 -10.83
C THR A 319 -2.76 7.02 -11.19
N LEU A 320 -2.60 5.80 -10.68
CA LEU A 320 -1.35 5.05 -10.75
C LEU A 320 -1.54 3.75 -11.53
N ILE A 321 -0.61 3.49 -12.45
CA ILE A 321 -0.45 2.22 -13.15
C ILE A 321 0.94 1.66 -12.82
N ILE A 322 1.00 0.56 -12.09
CA ILE A 322 2.25 0.00 -11.54
C ILE A 322 2.39 -1.46 -11.98
N PRO A 323 3.55 -1.91 -12.49
CA PRO A 323 3.71 -3.32 -12.82
C PRO A 323 3.94 -4.17 -11.58
N SER A 324 3.47 -5.42 -11.57
CA SER A 324 3.70 -6.37 -10.47
C SER A 324 5.17 -6.82 -10.38
N GLN A 325 5.94 -6.62 -11.46
CA GLN A 325 7.38 -6.85 -11.53
C GLN A 325 8.05 -5.77 -12.41
N PRO A 326 9.37 -5.52 -12.26
CA PRO A 326 10.07 -4.52 -13.06
C PRO A 326 9.95 -4.79 -14.56
N THR A 327 9.58 -3.77 -15.33
CA THR A 327 9.49 -3.84 -16.80
C THR A 327 10.82 -3.57 -17.50
N GLY A 328 11.87 -3.23 -16.75
CA GLY A 328 13.19 -2.87 -17.29
C GLY A 328 13.24 -1.49 -18.00
N THR A 329 12.14 -0.73 -17.97
CA THR A 329 12.02 0.58 -18.66
C THR A 329 12.40 1.77 -17.79
N GLY A 330 12.87 1.54 -16.56
CA GLY A 330 13.25 2.59 -15.61
C GLY A 330 12.10 3.40 -15.00
N HIS A 331 10.85 3.12 -15.38
CA HIS A 331 9.66 3.75 -14.78
C HIS A 331 9.09 2.84 -13.69
N ALA A 332 9.01 3.35 -12.46
CA ALA A 332 8.40 2.62 -11.34
C ALA A 332 6.86 2.60 -11.44
N TYR A 333 6.26 3.63 -12.04
CA TYR A 333 4.82 3.74 -12.27
C TYR A 333 4.54 4.64 -13.49
N MET A 334 3.29 4.64 -13.96
CA MET A 334 2.75 5.58 -14.94
C MET A 334 1.47 6.22 -14.39
N GLU A 335 1.13 7.38 -14.92
CA GLU A 335 -0.11 8.06 -14.62
C GLU A 335 -1.24 7.60 -15.56
N GLY A 336 -2.42 7.30 -15.01
CA GLY A 336 -3.62 6.90 -15.78
C GLY A 336 -4.54 8.07 -16.15
N PRO A 337 -5.74 7.79 -16.69
CA PRO A 337 -6.77 8.82 -16.93
C PRO A 337 -7.59 9.15 -15.68
N GLY A 338 -8.46 10.16 -15.80
CA GLY A 338 -9.46 10.48 -14.78
C GLY A 338 -8.90 11.37 -13.67
N CYS A 339 -9.22 11.08 -12.41
CA CYS A 339 -8.78 11.89 -11.27
C CYS A 339 -8.45 11.03 -10.05
N GLU A 340 -7.78 11.64 -9.06
CA GLU A 340 -7.34 11.11 -7.76
C GLU A 340 -8.32 10.22 -6.97
N THR A 341 -9.62 10.28 -7.28
CA THR A 341 -10.69 9.59 -6.52
C THR A 341 -11.48 8.58 -7.35
N GLY A 342 -11.30 8.60 -8.65
CA GLY A 342 -12.09 7.83 -9.57
C GLY A 342 -11.45 6.48 -9.89
N PRO A 343 -12.20 5.36 -9.88
CA PRO A 343 -11.63 4.06 -10.25
C PRO A 343 -11.03 4.11 -11.65
N ILE A 344 -9.86 3.49 -11.83
CA ILE A 344 -9.25 3.27 -13.14
C ILE A 344 -9.17 1.78 -13.42
N ILE A 345 -9.67 1.35 -14.58
CA ILE A 345 -9.84 -0.06 -14.93
C ILE A 345 -9.36 -0.27 -16.37
N PRO A 346 -8.42 -1.21 -16.62
CA PRO A 346 -8.02 -1.56 -17.98
C PRO A 346 -9.17 -2.27 -18.71
N LYS A 347 -9.25 -2.08 -20.03
CA LYS A 347 -10.14 -2.86 -20.88
C LYS A 347 -9.67 -4.32 -20.89
N ILE A 348 -10.60 -5.26 -20.74
CA ILE A 348 -10.30 -6.67 -20.45
C ILE A 348 -9.52 -7.40 -21.56
N ASP A 349 -9.75 -7.02 -22.82
CA ASP A 349 -9.14 -7.57 -24.04
C ASP A 349 -8.07 -6.64 -24.66
N ASP A 350 -7.94 -5.40 -24.17
CA ASP A 350 -6.88 -4.47 -24.56
C ASP A 350 -6.39 -3.65 -23.34
N PRO A 351 -5.40 -4.15 -22.58
CA PRO A 351 -4.96 -3.53 -21.35
C PRO A 351 -4.16 -2.23 -21.55
N LEU A 352 -3.89 -1.84 -22.81
CA LEU A 352 -3.35 -0.52 -23.15
C LEU A 352 -4.45 0.54 -23.31
N MET A 353 -5.72 0.14 -23.31
CA MET A 353 -6.86 1.04 -23.15
C MET A 353 -7.30 1.05 -21.69
N VAL A 354 -7.24 2.21 -21.04
CA VAL A 354 -7.61 2.38 -19.63
C VAL A 354 -8.80 3.30 -19.52
N TRP A 355 -9.78 2.93 -18.72
CA TRP A 355 -10.99 3.71 -18.48
C TRP A 355 -11.03 4.22 -17.04
N ALA A 356 -11.58 5.41 -16.85
CA ALA A 356 -11.65 6.06 -15.55
C ALA A 356 -12.97 6.78 -15.32
N GLY A 357 -13.36 6.91 -14.05
CA GLY A 357 -14.41 7.82 -13.61
C GLY A 357 -13.83 9.07 -12.95
N CYS A 358 -14.64 10.12 -12.83
CA CYS A 358 -14.42 11.24 -11.91
C CYS A 358 -15.72 12.02 -11.72
N LYS A 359 -16.47 11.79 -10.63
CA LYS A 359 -17.70 12.52 -10.29
C LYS A 359 -18.63 12.84 -11.50
N GLY A 360 -19.06 11.84 -12.25
CA GLY A 360 -19.94 12.04 -13.43
C GLY A 360 -19.21 12.26 -14.76
N GLN A 361 -17.91 12.51 -14.72
CA GLN A 361 -17.02 12.41 -15.87
C GLN A 361 -16.55 10.96 -16.06
N PHE A 362 -16.44 10.54 -17.31
CA PHE A 362 -15.80 9.30 -17.74
C PHE A 362 -14.65 9.63 -18.69
N SER A 363 -13.53 8.95 -18.52
CA SER A 363 -12.34 9.13 -19.36
C SER A 363 -11.87 7.80 -19.95
N ARG A 364 -11.30 7.85 -21.16
CA ARG A 364 -10.56 6.72 -21.75
C ARG A 364 -9.20 7.17 -22.28
N LEU A 365 -8.18 6.38 -22.01
CA LEU A 365 -6.79 6.63 -22.38
C LEU A 365 -6.24 5.46 -23.19
N ASP A 366 -5.68 5.76 -24.36
CA ASP A 366 -4.80 4.81 -25.06
C ASP A 366 -3.35 5.08 -24.67
N LEU A 367 -2.73 4.12 -23.97
CA LEU A 367 -1.33 4.21 -23.56
C LEU A 367 -0.35 4.21 -24.75
N ARG A 368 -0.81 3.88 -25.96
CA ARG A 368 0.01 3.91 -27.19
C ARG A 368 0.15 5.30 -27.78
N THR A 369 -0.78 6.22 -27.50
CA THR A 369 -0.92 7.48 -28.25
C THR A 369 -0.37 8.70 -27.51
N ASN A 370 0.67 8.52 -26.68
CA ASN A 370 1.28 9.61 -25.90
C ASN A 370 0.27 10.41 -25.05
N ARG A 371 -0.58 9.69 -24.30
CA ARG A 371 -1.59 10.23 -23.37
C ARG A 371 -2.75 11.05 -23.99
N ASN A 372 -3.31 10.60 -25.11
CA ASN A 372 -4.56 11.16 -25.63
C ASN A 372 -5.77 10.71 -24.79
N GLU A 373 -6.03 11.38 -23.68
CA GLU A 373 -7.22 11.15 -22.85
C GLU A 373 -8.47 11.75 -23.52
N GLN A 374 -9.50 10.93 -23.72
CA GLN A 374 -10.80 11.37 -24.22
C GLN A 374 -11.81 11.36 -23.08
N GLN A 375 -12.49 12.50 -22.87
CA GLN A 375 -13.38 12.73 -21.74
C GLN A 375 -14.84 12.87 -22.21
N TYR A 376 -15.75 12.30 -21.44
CA TYR A 376 -17.20 12.29 -21.66
C TYR A 376 -17.91 12.59 -20.34
N TRP A 377 -19.10 13.18 -20.38
CA TRP A 377 -19.83 13.60 -19.17
C TRP A 377 -21.25 13.05 -19.14
N ILE A 378 -21.65 12.52 -17.99
CA ILE A 378 -23.02 12.13 -17.70
C ILE A 378 -23.71 13.27 -16.96
N GLY A 379 -24.74 13.86 -17.58
CA GLY A 379 -25.53 14.95 -16.99
C GLY A 379 -24.99 16.37 -17.24
N SER A 380 -23.67 16.53 -17.38
CA SER A 380 -22.99 17.79 -17.71
C SER A 380 -23.39 18.97 -16.81
N GLU A 381 -23.33 18.77 -15.49
CA GLU A 381 -23.69 19.75 -14.47
C GLU A 381 -22.55 19.92 -13.43
N SER A 382 -22.35 21.14 -12.92
CA SER A 382 -21.39 21.38 -11.83
C SER A 382 -21.95 20.90 -10.50
N LEU A 383 -21.18 20.07 -9.80
CA LEU A 383 -21.52 19.56 -8.47
C LEU A 383 -21.08 20.52 -7.35
N TYR A 384 -20.14 21.42 -7.62
CA TYR A 384 -19.54 22.31 -6.62
C TYR A 384 -20.49 23.44 -6.25
N GLY A 385 -20.71 23.64 -4.94
CA GLY A 385 -21.61 24.65 -4.39
C GLY A 385 -23.10 24.32 -4.52
N ALA A 386 -23.44 23.25 -5.25
CA ALA A 386 -24.82 22.83 -5.47
C ALA A 386 -25.37 22.06 -4.27
N ASN A 387 -26.66 22.26 -4.01
CA ASN A 387 -27.36 21.44 -3.03
C ASN A 387 -27.72 20.09 -3.68
N PRO A 388 -27.40 18.93 -3.07
CA PRO A 388 -27.66 17.62 -3.69
C PRO A 388 -29.11 17.35 -4.11
N LYS A 389 -30.10 18.02 -3.51
CA LYS A 389 -31.51 17.92 -3.93
C LYS A 389 -31.78 18.51 -5.32
N ASP A 390 -30.96 19.48 -5.74
CA ASP A 390 -31.17 20.25 -6.96
C ASP A 390 -30.36 19.67 -8.15
N LEU A 391 -29.46 18.71 -7.87
CA LEU A 391 -28.66 18.02 -8.88
C LEU A 391 -29.50 17.06 -9.73
N ARG A 392 -29.27 17.06 -11.04
CA ARG A 392 -29.89 16.10 -11.97
C ARG A 392 -29.44 14.67 -11.68
N PHE A 393 -28.14 14.48 -11.54
CA PHE A 393 -27.52 13.22 -11.17
C PHE A 393 -26.57 13.42 -10.01
N ARG A 394 -26.72 12.58 -8.99
CA ARG A 394 -25.91 12.64 -7.78
C ARG A 394 -24.75 11.66 -7.91
N PHE A 395 -23.54 12.20 -8.07
CA PHE A 395 -22.31 11.42 -8.08
C PHE A 395 -21.55 11.65 -6.79
N GLN A 396 -21.13 10.57 -6.13
CA GLN A 396 -20.24 10.65 -4.97
C GLN A 396 -18.77 10.77 -5.45
N ARG A 397 -17.87 11.29 -4.59
CA ARG A 397 -16.41 11.38 -4.83
C ARG A 397 -15.80 10.12 -5.48
N VAL A 398 -16.12 8.95 -4.96
CA VAL A 398 -15.67 7.61 -5.39
C VAL A 398 -16.82 6.87 -6.08
N ALA A 399 -17.45 7.52 -7.08
CA ALA A 399 -18.54 6.92 -7.84
C ALA A 399 -18.10 5.58 -8.48
N PRO A 400 -18.91 4.51 -8.36
CA PRO A 400 -18.50 3.18 -8.80
C PRO A 400 -18.48 3.08 -10.31
N LEU A 401 -17.39 2.54 -10.85
CA LEU A 401 -17.22 2.17 -12.26
C LEU A 401 -17.03 0.66 -12.35
N GLU A 402 -17.68 0.02 -13.32
CA GLU A 402 -17.47 -1.40 -13.62
C GLU A 402 -17.31 -1.60 -15.11
N VAL A 403 -16.31 -2.38 -15.50
CA VAL A 403 -16.15 -2.90 -16.86
C VAL A 403 -16.78 -4.27 -16.90
N SER A 404 -17.64 -4.52 -17.89
CA SER A 404 -18.27 -5.83 -18.03
C SER A 404 -17.19 -6.93 -18.13
N PRO A 405 -17.29 -8.01 -17.34
CA PRO A 405 -16.33 -9.10 -17.38
C PRO A 405 -16.45 -9.97 -18.64
N VAL A 406 -17.48 -9.75 -19.46
CA VAL A 406 -17.82 -10.59 -20.63
C VAL A 406 -18.07 -9.79 -21.91
N GLU A 407 -18.38 -8.49 -21.82
CA GLU A 407 -18.61 -7.61 -22.97
C GLU A 407 -17.57 -6.48 -22.98
N PRO A 408 -16.45 -6.60 -23.73
CA PRO A 408 -15.29 -5.72 -23.53
C PRO A 408 -15.50 -4.23 -23.79
N ASN A 409 -16.59 -3.81 -24.43
CA ASN A 409 -16.94 -2.40 -24.68
C ASN A 409 -18.05 -1.87 -23.76
N THR A 410 -18.55 -2.71 -22.86
CA THR A 410 -19.65 -2.37 -21.95
C THR A 410 -19.11 -1.85 -20.61
N VAL A 411 -19.58 -0.67 -20.21
CA VAL A 411 -19.19 0.00 -18.96
C VAL A 411 -20.43 0.42 -18.19
N TYR A 412 -20.38 0.27 -16.87
CA TYR A 412 -21.39 0.76 -15.95
C TYR A 412 -20.82 1.85 -15.05
N TYR A 413 -21.61 2.90 -14.80
CA TYR A 413 -21.22 4.00 -13.92
C TYR A 413 -22.38 4.41 -13.00
N GLY A 414 -22.10 4.74 -11.74
CA GLY A 414 -23.13 4.96 -10.71
C GLY A 414 -23.35 6.42 -10.34
N SER A 415 -24.59 6.91 -10.51
CA SER A 415 -25.15 8.07 -9.80
C SER A 415 -26.14 7.58 -8.74
N GLN A 416 -27.29 8.22 -8.49
CA GLN A 416 -28.46 7.54 -7.92
C GLN A 416 -29.04 6.43 -8.83
N HIS A 417 -28.60 6.38 -10.09
CA HIS A 417 -28.96 5.38 -11.09
C HIS A 417 -27.73 4.58 -11.54
N VAL A 418 -27.96 3.46 -12.21
CA VAL A 418 -26.96 2.76 -13.01
C VAL A 418 -27.04 3.27 -14.45
N HIS A 419 -25.92 3.81 -14.93
CA HIS A 419 -25.73 4.21 -16.32
C HIS A 419 -24.96 3.11 -17.06
N ARG A 420 -25.28 2.85 -18.32
CA ARG A 420 -24.58 1.89 -19.18
C ARG A 420 -24.11 2.56 -20.45
N SER A 421 -22.89 2.23 -20.87
CA SER A 421 -22.40 2.43 -22.24
C SER A 421 -22.05 1.08 -22.86
N LYS A 422 -22.22 0.94 -24.17
CA LYS A 422 -21.84 -0.25 -24.96
C LYS A 422 -20.77 0.03 -26.02
N ASP A 423 -20.30 1.27 -26.09
CA ASP A 423 -19.35 1.75 -27.10
C ASP A 423 -18.08 2.33 -26.47
N GLY A 424 -17.72 1.83 -25.28
CA GLY A 424 -16.52 2.26 -24.56
C GLY A 424 -16.65 3.66 -23.98
N GLY A 425 -17.84 4.02 -23.49
CA GLY A 425 -18.12 5.23 -22.72
C GLY A 425 -18.43 6.49 -23.53
N VAL A 426 -18.72 6.36 -24.83
CA VAL A 426 -19.08 7.51 -25.68
C VAL A 426 -20.53 7.90 -25.48
N ASN A 427 -21.44 6.92 -25.58
CA ASN A 427 -22.87 7.13 -25.39
C ASN A 427 -23.34 6.38 -24.13
N TRP A 428 -24.20 7.03 -23.35
CA TRP A 428 -24.69 6.53 -22.07
C TRP A 428 -26.22 6.50 -22.02
N GLU A 429 -26.77 5.42 -21.48
CA GLU A 429 -28.20 5.24 -21.18
C GLU A 429 -28.41 4.99 -19.69
N VAL A 430 -29.52 5.49 -19.14
CA VAL A 430 -29.94 5.17 -17.78
C VAL A 430 -30.70 3.85 -17.81
N ILE A 431 -30.21 2.84 -17.09
CA ILE A 431 -30.78 1.48 -17.10
C ILE A 431 -31.38 1.09 -15.76
N SER A 432 -31.68 2.04 -14.87
CA SER A 432 -32.32 1.76 -13.59
C SER A 432 -33.22 2.91 -13.13
N PRO A 433 -34.21 2.66 -12.25
CA PRO A 433 -34.81 3.71 -11.45
C PRO A 433 -33.79 4.28 -10.44
N ASP A 434 -34.20 5.20 -9.57
CA ASP A 434 -33.40 5.60 -8.41
C ASP A 434 -33.27 4.38 -7.48
N LEU A 435 -32.04 3.90 -7.26
CA LEU A 435 -31.76 2.69 -6.49
C LEU A 435 -31.43 2.99 -5.01
N THR A 436 -31.75 4.19 -4.53
CA THR A 436 -31.35 4.72 -3.23
C THR A 436 -32.54 4.89 -2.28
N ALA A 437 -32.30 4.96 -0.98
CA ALA A 437 -33.33 5.22 0.02
C ALA A 437 -33.77 6.71 0.01
N ASN A 438 -32.87 7.60 -0.39
CA ASN A 438 -33.13 9.02 -0.65
C ASN A 438 -33.80 9.80 0.51
N PRO A 439 -33.30 9.70 1.76
CA PRO A 439 -33.89 10.40 2.90
C PRO A 439 -33.74 11.94 2.76
N PRO A 440 -34.72 12.75 3.23
CA PRO A 440 -34.70 14.20 3.08
C PRO A 440 -33.43 14.89 3.60
N GLU A 441 -32.91 14.47 4.75
CA GLU A 441 -31.71 14.99 5.40
C GLU A 441 -30.43 14.74 4.61
N GLY A 442 -30.42 13.70 3.76
CA GLY A 442 -29.30 13.36 2.88
C GLY A 442 -29.24 14.20 1.61
N ARG A 443 -30.19 15.12 1.42
CA ARG A 443 -30.29 15.98 0.22
C ARG A 443 -29.99 17.45 0.52
N MET A 444 -29.21 17.74 1.54
CA MET A 444 -28.82 19.11 1.89
C MET A 444 -27.34 19.33 1.62
N ALA A 445 -26.95 20.58 1.37
CA ALA A 445 -25.53 20.93 1.33
C ALA A 445 -24.88 20.57 2.68
N SER A 446 -23.74 19.89 2.63
CA SER A 446 -23.00 19.52 3.83
C SER A 446 -22.42 20.75 4.51
N GLY A 447 -22.34 20.70 5.84
CA GLY A 447 -21.72 21.74 6.65
C GLY A 447 -22.76 22.65 7.31
N ASP A 448 -22.89 22.50 8.62
CA ASP A 448 -23.73 23.30 9.50
C ASP A 448 -23.07 23.47 10.88
N PRO A 449 -23.44 24.45 11.71
CA PRO A 449 -24.19 25.66 11.41
C PRO A 449 -23.31 26.83 10.89
N ILE A 450 -21.98 26.67 10.86
CA ILE A 450 -21.04 27.76 10.51
C ILE A 450 -20.59 27.68 9.06
N THR A 451 -19.84 26.63 8.69
CA THR A 451 -19.16 26.50 7.38
C THR A 451 -19.83 25.43 6.52
N ILE A 452 -20.17 25.76 5.28
CA ILE A 452 -20.65 24.83 4.26
C ILE A 452 -19.46 24.15 3.57
N ASP A 453 -19.53 22.84 3.34
CA ASP A 453 -18.60 22.04 2.51
C ASP A 453 -19.39 21.35 1.40
N ALA A 454 -19.63 22.07 0.31
CA ALA A 454 -20.38 21.57 -0.84
C ALA A 454 -19.44 21.29 -2.03
N THR A 455 -18.41 20.48 -1.80
CA THR A 455 -17.39 20.13 -2.81
C THR A 455 -17.69 18.82 -3.57
N GLY A 456 -18.87 18.25 -3.31
CA GLY A 456 -19.35 17.00 -3.91
C GLY A 456 -18.93 15.72 -3.17
N GLU A 457 -18.18 15.83 -2.06
CA GLU A 457 -17.72 14.64 -1.32
C GLU A 457 -18.81 13.98 -0.49
N GLU A 458 -19.71 14.80 0.03
CA GLU A 458 -20.81 14.45 0.91
C GLU A 458 -22.10 14.13 0.18
N VAL A 459 -22.06 14.07 -1.16
CA VAL A 459 -23.21 13.67 -1.96
C VAL A 459 -23.62 12.25 -1.55
N TYR A 460 -24.77 12.17 -0.90
CA TYR A 460 -25.34 10.95 -0.34
C TYR A 460 -26.53 10.50 -1.17
N SER A 461 -27.03 9.29 -0.91
CA SER A 461 -28.07 8.64 -1.71
C SER A 461 -27.62 8.49 -3.17
N THR A 462 -26.52 7.76 -3.35
CA THR A 462 -25.97 7.35 -4.64
C THR A 462 -25.70 5.85 -4.64
N VAL A 463 -25.73 5.22 -5.80
CA VAL A 463 -25.09 3.93 -6.05
C VAL A 463 -23.59 4.09 -5.75
N TYR A 464 -23.05 3.15 -4.98
CA TYR A 464 -21.68 3.14 -4.46
C TYR A 464 -20.92 1.85 -4.78
N ALA A 465 -21.64 0.78 -5.13
CA ALA A 465 -21.06 -0.46 -5.63
C ALA A 465 -21.86 -0.95 -6.86
N ILE A 466 -21.17 -1.33 -7.93
CA ILE A 466 -21.74 -1.96 -9.12
C ILE A 466 -20.85 -3.12 -9.53
N ARG A 467 -21.44 -4.30 -9.79
CA ARG A 467 -20.75 -5.47 -10.36
C ARG A 467 -21.69 -6.25 -11.27
N GLU A 468 -21.18 -6.67 -12.41
CA GLU A 468 -21.85 -7.64 -13.28
C GLU A 468 -21.34 -9.06 -12.99
N SER A 469 -22.24 -10.05 -13.05
CA SER A 469 -21.86 -11.46 -12.90
C SER A 469 -21.09 -11.95 -14.13
N ALA A 470 -19.88 -12.45 -13.91
CA ALA A 470 -19.12 -13.16 -14.95
C ALA A 470 -19.74 -14.53 -15.31
N VAL A 471 -20.57 -15.10 -14.44
CA VAL A 471 -21.24 -16.39 -14.66
C VAL A 471 -22.46 -16.26 -15.56
N GLN A 472 -23.20 -15.14 -15.45
CA GLN A 472 -24.38 -14.88 -16.27
C GLN A 472 -24.46 -13.39 -16.63
N PRO A 473 -24.11 -13.01 -17.87
CA PRO A 473 -24.22 -11.64 -18.36
C PRO A 473 -25.65 -11.09 -18.20
N GLY A 474 -25.77 -9.81 -17.89
CA GLY A 474 -27.05 -9.15 -17.61
C GLY A 474 -27.59 -9.36 -16.18
N VAL A 475 -26.91 -10.17 -15.36
CA VAL A 475 -27.12 -10.15 -13.90
C VAL A 475 -26.20 -9.08 -13.29
N ILE A 476 -26.77 -7.96 -12.88
CA ILE A 476 -26.03 -6.80 -12.36
C ILE A 476 -26.52 -6.51 -10.94
N TRP A 477 -25.56 -6.35 -10.03
CA TRP A 477 -25.80 -5.97 -8.65
C TRP A 477 -25.41 -4.52 -8.43
N ALA A 478 -26.24 -3.80 -7.70
CA ALA A 478 -26.00 -2.41 -7.31
C ALA A 478 -26.27 -2.23 -5.81
N GLY A 479 -25.39 -1.49 -5.13
CA GLY A 479 -25.53 -1.13 -3.73
C GLY A 479 -25.38 0.37 -3.54
N SER A 480 -26.22 0.98 -2.70
CA SER A 480 -26.18 2.42 -2.44
C SER A 480 -25.40 2.79 -1.17
N ASN A 481 -24.92 4.04 -1.10
CA ASN A 481 -24.26 4.56 0.10
C ASN A 481 -25.23 4.89 1.25
N ASP A 482 -26.54 4.78 1.00
CA ASP A 482 -27.62 4.89 1.97
C ASP A 482 -28.37 3.58 2.25
N GLY A 483 -27.87 2.49 1.68
CA GLY A 483 -28.01 1.19 2.29
C GLY A 483 -28.85 0.14 1.56
N LEU A 484 -29.34 0.45 0.37
CA LEU A 484 -30.15 -0.48 -0.41
C LEU A 484 -29.26 -1.35 -1.31
N ILE A 485 -29.67 -2.60 -1.49
CA ILE A 485 -29.08 -3.55 -2.44
C ILE A 485 -30.14 -3.92 -3.46
N HIS A 486 -29.79 -3.80 -4.74
CA HIS A 486 -30.65 -4.18 -5.85
C HIS A 486 -29.95 -5.14 -6.79
N VAL A 487 -30.74 -6.00 -7.44
CA VAL A 487 -30.27 -6.88 -8.51
C VAL A 487 -31.21 -6.81 -9.70
N THR A 488 -30.64 -6.76 -10.89
CA THR A 488 -31.33 -7.03 -12.16
C THR A 488 -30.83 -8.36 -12.72
N ARG A 489 -31.69 -9.07 -13.45
CA ARG A 489 -31.37 -10.35 -14.10
C ARG A 489 -31.66 -10.32 -15.60
N ASP A 490 -32.01 -9.15 -16.13
CA ASP A 490 -32.46 -8.93 -17.52
C ASP A 490 -31.75 -7.75 -18.18
N GLY A 491 -30.54 -7.43 -17.71
CA GLY A 491 -29.69 -6.38 -18.26
C GLY A 491 -30.19 -4.96 -17.95
N GLY A 492 -30.84 -4.77 -16.81
CA GLY A 492 -31.31 -3.47 -16.31
C GLY A 492 -32.76 -3.13 -16.68
N LYS A 493 -33.53 -4.03 -17.29
CA LYS A 493 -34.94 -3.73 -17.61
C LYS A 493 -35.80 -3.72 -16.35
N THR A 494 -35.54 -4.64 -15.43
CA THR A 494 -36.20 -4.70 -14.12
C THR A 494 -35.17 -4.84 -12.99
N TRP A 495 -35.43 -4.16 -11.87
CA TRP A 495 -34.59 -4.17 -10.68
C TRP A 495 -35.42 -4.56 -9.46
N VAL A 496 -34.88 -5.45 -8.62
CA VAL A 496 -35.52 -5.91 -7.39
C VAL A 496 -34.69 -5.48 -6.19
N ASN A 497 -35.32 -4.82 -5.21
CA ASN A 497 -34.69 -4.55 -3.92
C ASN A 497 -34.56 -5.87 -3.14
N VAL A 498 -33.32 -6.21 -2.80
CA VAL A 498 -32.95 -7.47 -2.15
C VAL A 498 -32.15 -7.20 -0.88
N THR A 499 -32.33 -6.04 -0.26
CA THR A 499 -31.64 -5.65 0.98
C THR A 499 -31.91 -6.67 2.11
N PRO A 500 -30.89 -7.14 2.86
CA PRO A 500 -31.07 -8.10 3.95
C PRO A 500 -32.12 -7.65 4.98
N LYS A 501 -33.06 -8.55 5.31
CA LYS A 501 -34.07 -8.29 6.33
C LYS A 501 -33.41 -8.13 7.72
N GLY A 502 -33.86 -7.13 8.48
CA GLY A 502 -33.34 -6.84 9.82
C GLY A 502 -32.06 -6.01 9.86
N LEU A 503 -31.50 -5.64 8.70
CA LEU A 503 -30.45 -4.61 8.64
C LEU A 503 -31.09 -3.24 8.96
N PRO A 504 -30.56 -2.46 9.93
CA PRO A 504 -31.11 -1.14 10.20
C PRO A 504 -30.95 -0.20 8.98
N PRO A 505 -31.83 0.80 8.80
CA PRO A 505 -31.72 1.76 7.71
C PRO A 505 -30.36 2.49 7.68
N GLY A 506 -29.98 2.97 6.49
CA GLY A 506 -28.75 3.71 6.26
C GLY A 506 -27.49 2.85 6.22
N GLY A 507 -26.35 3.51 6.10
CA GLY A 507 -25.04 2.88 5.96
C GLY A 507 -24.72 2.59 4.50
N ARG A 508 -23.44 2.35 4.23
CA ARG A 508 -22.92 2.27 2.88
C ARG A 508 -22.73 0.81 2.48
N VAL A 509 -23.32 0.39 1.37
CA VAL A 509 -22.90 -0.84 0.70
C VAL A 509 -21.50 -0.59 0.14
N GLN A 510 -20.48 -0.97 0.91
CA GLN A 510 -19.08 -0.67 0.59
C GLN A 510 -18.59 -1.55 -0.56
N ASN A 511 -19.04 -2.80 -0.59
CA ASN A 511 -18.65 -3.74 -1.60
C ASN A 511 -19.73 -4.79 -1.88
N ILE A 512 -19.85 -5.19 -3.14
CA ILE A 512 -20.58 -6.38 -3.61
C ILE A 512 -19.61 -7.20 -4.48
N ASP A 513 -19.66 -8.53 -4.35
CA ASP A 513 -18.90 -9.48 -5.16
C ASP A 513 -19.83 -10.59 -5.67
N PRO A 514 -20.21 -10.60 -6.95
CA PRO A 514 -20.94 -11.72 -7.54
C PRO A 514 -20.13 -13.00 -7.45
N GLY A 515 -20.79 -14.11 -7.12
CA GLY A 515 -20.14 -15.41 -7.00
C GLY A 515 -19.54 -15.87 -8.31
N VAL A 516 -18.36 -16.46 -8.24
CA VAL A 516 -17.58 -16.91 -9.42
C VAL A 516 -18.03 -18.27 -9.97
N ARG A 517 -18.98 -18.93 -9.30
CA ARG A 517 -19.46 -20.28 -9.62
C ARG A 517 -20.94 -20.37 -9.96
N ALA A 518 -21.74 -19.45 -9.43
CA ALA A 518 -23.19 -19.45 -9.60
C ALA A 518 -23.71 -18.02 -9.65
N ALA A 519 -24.54 -17.71 -10.65
CA ALA A 519 -25.06 -16.36 -10.87
C ALA A 519 -25.97 -15.84 -9.74
N GLY A 520 -26.55 -16.75 -8.94
CA GLY A 520 -27.38 -16.42 -7.79
C GLY A 520 -26.59 -16.07 -6.52
N THR A 521 -25.29 -16.35 -6.49
CA THR A 521 -24.44 -16.08 -5.33
C THR A 521 -23.92 -14.65 -5.36
N ALA A 522 -23.90 -14.00 -4.20
CA ALA A 522 -23.17 -12.75 -4.00
C ALA A 522 -22.69 -12.62 -2.55
N TYR A 523 -21.55 -11.95 -2.36
CA TYR A 523 -21.02 -11.55 -1.06
C TYR A 523 -21.06 -10.03 -0.94
N VAL A 524 -21.41 -9.53 0.24
CA VAL A 524 -21.58 -8.10 0.49
C VAL A 524 -20.88 -7.72 1.78
N ALA A 525 -20.10 -6.64 1.74
CA ALA A 525 -19.61 -5.95 2.92
C ALA A 525 -20.32 -4.61 3.07
N TYR A 526 -20.71 -4.29 4.30
CA TYR A 526 -21.56 -3.14 4.60
C TYR A 526 -20.94 -2.30 5.71
N HIS A 527 -20.91 -0.99 5.49
CA HIS A 527 -20.12 -0.06 6.29
C HIS A 527 -21.04 0.93 7.02
N ARG A 528 -21.16 0.76 8.35
CA ARG A 528 -22.09 1.54 9.19
C ARG A 528 -21.40 2.41 10.24
N TYR A 529 -20.08 2.35 10.36
CA TYR A 529 -19.34 3.08 11.39
C TYR A 529 -19.50 4.62 11.30
N LEU A 530 -19.76 5.15 10.09
CA LEU A 530 -20.09 6.57 9.87
C LEU A 530 -21.42 6.99 10.55
N LEU A 531 -22.22 6.03 11.00
CA LEU A 531 -23.44 6.23 11.79
C LEU A 531 -23.23 5.86 13.28
N GLY A 532 -21.99 5.65 13.71
CA GLY A 532 -21.62 5.23 15.07
C GLY A 532 -21.71 3.72 15.32
N ASP A 533 -22.05 2.92 14.32
CA ASP A 533 -22.17 1.45 14.42
C ASP A 533 -20.91 0.76 13.88
N PHE A 534 -20.01 0.40 14.79
CA PHE A 534 -18.74 -0.24 14.47
C PHE A 534 -18.84 -1.75 14.28
N SER A 535 -20.04 -2.33 14.36
CA SER A 535 -20.18 -3.77 14.28
C SER A 535 -19.86 -4.31 12.87
N PRO A 536 -19.28 -5.51 12.75
CA PRO A 536 -18.96 -6.08 11.46
C PRO A 536 -20.26 -6.46 10.72
N HIS A 537 -20.40 -6.03 9.47
CA HIS A 537 -21.51 -6.42 8.59
C HIS A 537 -20.99 -7.01 7.29
N ALA A 538 -21.11 -8.33 7.15
CA ALA A 538 -20.90 -9.04 5.91
C ALA A 538 -21.97 -10.11 5.71
N TYR A 539 -22.43 -10.27 4.47
CA TYR A 539 -23.53 -11.16 4.13
C TYR A 539 -23.22 -11.98 2.88
N ARG A 540 -23.76 -13.20 2.82
CA ARG A 540 -23.80 -14.06 1.64
C ARG A 540 -25.23 -14.34 1.25
N THR A 541 -25.51 -14.35 -0.05
CA THR A 541 -26.73 -14.92 -0.64
C THR A 541 -26.33 -15.97 -1.68
N ASP A 542 -27.21 -16.93 -1.93
CA ASP A 542 -27.06 -17.96 -2.96
C ASP A 542 -28.30 -18.01 -3.90
N ASP A 543 -29.24 -17.07 -3.77
CA ASP A 543 -30.55 -17.09 -4.44
C ASP A 543 -31.00 -15.74 -5.01
N PHE A 544 -30.03 -14.94 -5.48
CA PHE A 544 -30.24 -13.57 -5.98
C PHE A 544 -30.78 -12.64 -4.90
N GLY A 545 -30.37 -12.82 -3.64
CA GLY A 545 -30.68 -11.92 -2.53
C GLY A 545 -32.07 -12.10 -1.92
N LYS A 546 -32.78 -13.20 -2.23
CA LYS A 546 -34.05 -13.53 -1.56
C LYS A 546 -33.82 -13.91 -0.11
N THR A 547 -32.71 -14.60 0.17
CA THR A 547 -32.25 -14.93 1.51
C THR A 547 -30.78 -14.53 1.70
N TRP A 548 -30.44 -14.18 2.95
CA TRP A 548 -29.11 -13.72 3.33
C TRP A 548 -28.63 -14.42 4.61
N VAL A 549 -27.36 -14.77 4.63
CA VAL A 549 -26.64 -15.31 5.78
C VAL A 549 -25.58 -14.31 6.21
N ARG A 550 -25.61 -13.87 7.48
CA ARG A 550 -24.54 -13.04 8.04
C ARG A 550 -23.30 -13.90 8.25
N ILE A 551 -22.16 -13.43 7.75
CA ILE A 551 -20.88 -14.17 7.72
C ILE A 551 -19.79 -13.38 8.45
N THR A 552 -19.94 -13.20 9.77
CA THR A 552 -19.04 -12.35 10.58
C THR A 552 -18.47 -13.07 11.81
N THR A 553 -18.75 -14.36 11.99
CA THR A 553 -18.21 -15.14 13.11
C THR A 553 -16.69 -15.19 13.03
N GLY A 554 -15.99 -14.82 14.11
CA GLY A 554 -14.53 -14.75 14.15
C GLY A 554 -13.93 -13.37 13.83
N ILE A 555 -14.76 -12.41 13.39
CA ILE A 555 -14.39 -10.98 13.31
C ILE A 555 -14.73 -10.30 14.63
N ALA A 556 -13.90 -9.35 15.08
CA ALA A 556 -14.16 -8.62 16.32
C ALA A 556 -15.47 -7.81 16.23
N ALA A 557 -16.16 -7.66 17.37
CA ALA A 557 -17.48 -7.02 17.42
C ALA A 557 -17.46 -5.52 17.08
N ASP A 558 -16.29 -4.89 17.07
CA ASP A 558 -16.06 -3.47 16.77
C ASP A 558 -15.14 -3.28 15.56
N GLU A 559 -15.15 -4.22 14.60
CA GLU A 559 -14.32 -4.20 13.40
C GLU A 559 -15.18 -4.06 12.12
N PRO A 560 -15.31 -2.85 11.56
CA PRO A 560 -16.07 -2.62 10.35
C PRO A 560 -15.50 -3.37 9.14
N MET A 561 -16.39 -4.00 8.36
CA MET A 561 -16.04 -4.75 7.15
C MET A 561 -16.00 -3.83 5.93
N ARG A 562 -14.99 -4.00 5.06
CA ARG A 562 -14.84 -3.20 3.83
C ARG A 562 -15.04 -4.00 2.55
N VAL A 563 -14.51 -5.22 2.49
CA VAL A 563 -14.52 -6.03 1.26
C VAL A 563 -14.52 -7.52 1.58
N VAL A 564 -15.24 -8.32 0.79
CA VAL A 564 -15.22 -9.78 0.82
C VAL A 564 -15.05 -10.29 -0.61
N ARG A 565 -14.14 -11.25 -0.83
CA ARG A 565 -13.88 -11.87 -2.14
C ARG A 565 -13.91 -13.38 -2.06
N GLU A 566 -14.58 -14.01 -3.02
CA GLU A 566 -14.54 -15.47 -3.19
C GLU A 566 -13.31 -15.90 -4.01
N ASP A 567 -12.59 -16.92 -3.53
CA ASP A 567 -11.51 -17.50 -4.31
C ASP A 567 -12.04 -18.22 -5.55
N PRO A 568 -11.53 -17.92 -6.76
CA PRO A 568 -12.02 -18.53 -8.00
C PRO A 568 -11.64 -20.00 -8.16
N VAL A 569 -10.59 -20.48 -7.47
CA VAL A 569 -10.05 -21.83 -7.65
C VAL A 569 -10.59 -22.79 -6.58
N ARG A 570 -10.51 -22.42 -5.31
CA ARG A 570 -10.94 -23.25 -4.17
C ARG A 570 -12.33 -22.83 -3.68
N PRO A 571 -13.36 -23.69 -3.83
CA PRO A 571 -14.66 -23.45 -3.24
C PRO A 571 -14.57 -23.26 -1.73
N GLY A 572 -15.19 -22.19 -1.23
CA GLY A 572 -15.28 -21.89 0.20
C GLY A 572 -14.10 -21.19 0.84
N LEU A 573 -13.02 -20.96 0.10
CA LEU A 573 -11.99 -20.01 0.51
C LEU A 573 -12.45 -18.59 0.20
N LEU A 574 -12.53 -17.74 1.22
CA LEU A 574 -12.87 -16.33 1.13
C LEU A 574 -11.80 -15.47 1.80
N TYR A 575 -11.65 -14.25 1.30
CA TYR A 575 -10.79 -13.23 1.87
C TYR A 575 -11.62 -12.02 2.26
N ALA A 576 -11.30 -11.39 3.39
CA ALA A 576 -11.95 -10.17 3.83
C ALA A 576 -10.95 -9.12 4.27
N GLY A 577 -11.24 -7.87 3.89
CA GLY A 577 -10.55 -6.67 4.33
C GLY A 577 -11.47 -5.86 5.24
N THR A 578 -10.91 -5.31 6.31
CA THR A 578 -11.62 -4.52 7.32
C THR A 578 -11.01 -3.13 7.46
N GLU A 579 -11.56 -2.31 8.35
CA GLU A 579 -10.94 -1.03 8.77
C GLU A 579 -9.55 -1.21 9.39
N PHE A 580 -9.24 -2.40 9.93
CA PHE A 580 -8.05 -2.62 10.74
C PHE A 580 -7.11 -3.71 10.20
N GLY A 581 -7.52 -4.50 9.20
CA GLY A 581 -6.67 -5.54 8.67
C GLY A 581 -7.34 -6.59 7.78
N MET A 582 -6.68 -7.74 7.68
CA MET A 582 -7.03 -8.84 6.78
C MET A 582 -7.51 -10.09 7.53
N HIS A 583 -8.48 -10.78 6.94
CA HIS A 583 -9.05 -12.03 7.43
C HIS A 583 -9.22 -13.05 6.30
N VAL A 584 -9.21 -14.35 6.67
CA VAL A 584 -9.45 -15.47 5.75
C VAL A 584 -10.48 -16.43 6.34
N SER A 585 -11.32 -17.00 5.49
CA SER A 585 -12.26 -18.06 5.82
C SER A 585 -12.08 -19.21 4.85
N PHE A 586 -12.17 -20.45 5.34
CA PHE A 586 -12.05 -21.67 4.52
C PHE A 586 -13.37 -22.44 4.42
N ASP A 587 -14.46 -21.88 4.97
CA ASP A 587 -15.76 -22.51 5.12
C ASP A 587 -16.91 -21.60 4.64
N ARG A 588 -16.67 -20.85 3.54
CA ARG A 588 -17.65 -19.93 2.92
C ARG A 588 -18.14 -18.83 3.87
N GLY A 589 -17.26 -18.33 4.74
CA GLY A 589 -17.54 -17.23 5.66
C GLY A 589 -18.26 -17.64 6.94
N ALA A 590 -18.41 -18.95 7.20
CA ALA A 590 -19.01 -19.41 8.45
C ALA A 590 -18.10 -19.10 9.65
N HIS A 591 -16.78 -19.17 9.47
CA HIS A 591 -15.78 -18.72 10.43
C HIS A 591 -14.62 -17.98 9.74
N TRP A 592 -14.21 -16.88 10.36
CA TRP A 592 -13.05 -16.09 9.97
C TRP A 592 -11.92 -16.21 10.99
N GLN A 593 -10.70 -16.10 10.49
CA GLN A 593 -9.49 -15.98 11.29
C GLN A 593 -8.62 -14.84 10.76
N SER A 594 -7.82 -14.24 11.63
CA SER A 594 -6.87 -13.19 11.23
C SER A 594 -5.91 -13.72 10.16
N PHE A 595 -5.66 -12.89 9.14
CA PHE A 595 -4.72 -13.13 8.06
C PHE A 595 -3.78 -11.93 7.89
N GLN A 596 -3.33 -11.37 9.03
CA GLN A 596 -2.55 -10.14 9.06
C GLN A 596 -1.08 -10.33 8.66
N ASN A 597 -0.45 -11.43 9.10
CA ASN A 597 1.00 -11.66 8.93
C ASN A 597 1.83 -10.40 9.29
N ASP A 598 2.62 -9.86 8.35
CA ASP A 598 3.43 -8.66 8.48
C ASP A 598 2.79 -7.40 7.85
N LEU A 599 1.55 -7.50 7.37
CA LEU A 599 0.80 -6.36 6.88
C LEU A 599 0.59 -5.35 8.02
N PRO A 600 0.84 -4.04 7.83
CA PRO A 600 0.52 -3.04 8.85
C PRO A 600 -0.99 -3.00 9.14
N ALA A 601 -1.36 -2.61 10.36
CA ALA A 601 -2.76 -2.31 10.66
C ALA A 601 -3.18 -1.05 9.87
N THR A 602 -3.96 -1.24 8.81
CA THR A 602 -4.41 -0.20 7.88
C THR A 602 -5.75 -0.60 7.28
N PRO A 603 -6.61 0.36 6.90
CA PRO A 603 -7.82 0.05 6.16
C PRO A 603 -7.49 -0.67 4.85
N ILE A 604 -8.11 -1.84 4.66
CA ILE A 604 -8.03 -2.58 3.40
C ILE A 604 -9.19 -2.14 2.52
N THR A 605 -8.91 -1.34 1.50
CA THR A 605 -9.94 -0.65 0.73
C THR A 605 -10.53 -1.53 -0.38
N ASP A 606 -9.73 -2.40 -0.97
CA ASP A 606 -10.18 -3.39 -1.96
C ASP A 606 -9.23 -4.61 -2.04
N ILE A 607 -9.73 -5.71 -2.58
CA ILE A 607 -9.01 -6.96 -2.80
C ILE A 607 -9.25 -7.45 -4.23
N ARG A 608 -8.18 -7.88 -4.92
CA ARG A 608 -8.25 -8.62 -6.19
C ARG A 608 -7.45 -9.91 -6.12
N LEU A 609 -8.03 -10.96 -6.71
CA LEU A 609 -7.39 -12.26 -6.86
C LEU A 609 -7.10 -12.44 -8.35
N ALA A 610 -5.83 -12.42 -8.74
CA ALA A 610 -5.41 -12.55 -10.13
C ALA A 610 -4.02 -13.17 -10.22
N HIS A 611 -3.76 -13.90 -11.30
CA HIS A 611 -2.43 -14.48 -11.58
C HIS A 611 -1.85 -15.38 -10.47
N GLY A 612 -2.70 -15.92 -9.61
CA GLY A 612 -2.27 -16.72 -8.45
C GLY A 612 -1.85 -15.89 -7.24
N ASP A 613 -2.06 -14.58 -7.26
CA ASP A 613 -1.70 -13.63 -6.20
C ASP A 613 -2.95 -13.03 -5.52
N LEU A 614 -2.75 -12.50 -4.32
CA LEU A 614 -3.71 -11.66 -3.61
C LEU A 614 -3.19 -10.22 -3.59
N VAL A 615 -3.92 -9.34 -4.27
CA VAL A 615 -3.57 -7.93 -4.44
C VAL A 615 -4.50 -7.07 -3.60
N LEU A 616 -3.93 -6.14 -2.83
CA LEU A 616 -4.63 -5.26 -1.91
C LEU A 616 -4.37 -3.80 -2.28
N SER A 617 -5.40 -2.95 -2.16
CA SER A 617 -5.23 -1.52 -1.96
C SER A 617 -5.46 -1.16 -0.50
N THR A 618 -4.70 -0.19 0.00
CA THR A 618 -4.76 0.26 1.39
C THR A 618 -4.88 1.78 1.48
N GLN A 619 -5.37 2.28 2.62
CA GLN A 619 -5.37 3.71 2.92
C GLN A 619 -4.17 4.04 3.81
N GLY A 620 -3.09 4.54 3.20
CA GLY A 620 -1.89 5.03 3.89
C GLY A 620 -0.68 4.10 3.78
N ARG A 621 -0.74 3.03 2.98
CA ARG A 621 0.38 2.11 2.70
C ARG A 621 0.47 1.62 1.25
N GLY A 622 -0.26 2.24 0.31
CA GLY A 622 -0.21 1.89 -1.11
C GLY A 622 -0.80 0.53 -1.46
N PHE A 623 -0.22 -0.14 -2.46
CA PHE A 623 -0.58 -1.50 -2.87
C PHE A 623 0.26 -2.55 -2.15
N TYR A 624 -0.34 -3.72 -1.89
CA TYR A 624 0.36 -4.92 -1.42
C TYR A 624 0.05 -6.11 -2.32
N ILE A 625 1.04 -6.96 -2.54
CA ILE A 625 0.88 -8.23 -3.25
C ILE A 625 1.39 -9.34 -2.35
N LEU A 626 0.52 -10.29 -2.02
CA LEU A 626 0.94 -11.59 -1.50
C LEU A 626 1.06 -12.55 -2.68
N ASP A 627 2.30 -12.85 -3.04
CA ASP A 627 2.62 -13.73 -4.16
C ASP A 627 2.26 -15.18 -3.86
N ASN A 628 1.64 -15.85 -4.84
CA ASN A 628 1.31 -17.27 -4.80
C ASN A 628 0.44 -17.70 -3.61
N ILE A 629 -0.85 -17.42 -3.69
CA ILE A 629 -1.86 -17.88 -2.72
C ILE A 629 -2.27 -19.35 -2.89
N ASP A 630 -1.70 -20.10 -3.85
CA ASP A 630 -2.00 -21.52 -4.00
C ASP A 630 -1.63 -22.35 -2.76
N VAL A 631 -0.70 -21.86 -1.94
CA VAL A 631 -0.41 -22.45 -0.63
C VAL A 631 -1.67 -22.52 0.23
N LEU A 632 -2.44 -21.42 0.30
CA LEU A 632 -3.70 -21.38 1.04
C LEU A 632 -4.74 -22.31 0.43
N ARG A 633 -4.80 -22.41 -0.90
CA ARG A 633 -5.72 -23.32 -1.59
C ARG A 633 -5.44 -24.79 -1.30
N GLN A 634 -4.20 -25.12 -0.93
CA GLN A 634 -3.77 -26.49 -0.61
C GLN A 634 -3.85 -26.85 0.88
N LEU A 635 -4.14 -25.89 1.78
CA LEU A 635 -4.32 -26.18 3.21
C LEU A 635 -5.67 -26.89 3.45
N PRO A 636 -5.79 -27.83 4.41
CA PRO A 636 -7.10 -28.35 4.80
C PRO A 636 -7.94 -27.27 5.52
N ALA A 637 -9.19 -27.58 5.84
CA ALA A 637 -10.05 -26.66 6.60
C ALA A 637 -9.44 -26.34 7.99
N PRO A 638 -9.64 -25.12 8.53
CA PRO A 638 -9.07 -24.67 9.78
C PRO A 638 -9.50 -25.56 10.95
N GLY A 639 -8.60 -25.72 11.93
CA GLY A 639 -8.75 -26.66 13.04
C GLY A 639 -8.24 -28.09 12.78
N THR A 640 -7.83 -28.42 11.55
CA THR A 640 -7.22 -29.74 11.23
C THR A 640 -5.73 -29.69 10.89
N VAL A 641 -5.09 -28.52 10.97
CA VAL A 641 -3.65 -28.39 10.71
C VAL A 641 -2.87 -28.72 11.98
N ALA A 642 -2.58 -30.00 12.20
CA ALA A 642 -1.30 -30.30 12.85
C ALA A 642 -0.21 -29.71 11.94
N ILE A 643 0.79 -29.01 12.49
CA ILE A 643 1.97 -28.58 11.73
C ILE A 643 2.70 -29.86 11.32
N ALA A 644 2.31 -30.41 10.18
CA ALA A 644 2.90 -31.58 9.58
C ALA A 644 3.87 -31.14 8.48
N GLN A 645 4.89 -31.95 8.26
CA GLN A 645 5.76 -31.79 7.12
C GLN A 645 4.93 -31.79 5.82
N ARG A 646 5.11 -30.77 4.99
CA ARG A 646 4.42 -30.66 3.71
C ARG A 646 5.27 -29.95 2.68
N LEU A 647 5.38 -30.54 1.50
CA LEU A 647 5.79 -29.86 0.28
C LEU A 647 4.54 -29.50 -0.51
N PHE A 648 4.31 -28.21 -0.74
CA PHE A 648 3.18 -27.72 -1.53
C PHE A 648 3.50 -27.88 -3.01
N LYS A 649 2.48 -28.17 -3.82
CA LYS A 649 2.60 -28.13 -5.27
C LYS A 649 2.99 -26.70 -5.69
N PRO A 650 4.16 -26.50 -6.31
CA PRO A 650 4.56 -25.19 -6.82
C PRO A 650 3.57 -24.65 -7.87
N ALA A 651 3.44 -23.33 -7.92
CA ALA A 651 2.78 -22.66 -9.04
C ALA A 651 3.61 -22.85 -10.33
N VAL A 652 2.97 -22.61 -11.49
CA VAL A 652 3.67 -22.60 -12.78
C VAL A 652 4.75 -21.52 -12.75
N ALA A 653 6.00 -21.91 -13.00
CA ALA A 653 7.12 -20.99 -13.04
C ALA A 653 7.33 -20.45 -14.46
N VAL A 654 7.57 -19.15 -14.59
CA VAL A 654 7.91 -18.54 -15.89
C VAL A 654 9.42 -18.37 -15.96
N ARG A 655 10.03 -18.86 -17.05
CA ARG A 655 11.44 -18.65 -17.38
C ARG A 655 11.64 -17.20 -17.82
N VAL A 656 12.10 -16.36 -16.90
CA VAL A 656 12.38 -14.94 -17.14
C VAL A 656 13.87 -14.69 -16.94
N SER A 657 14.51 -14.00 -17.89
CA SER A 657 15.89 -13.55 -17.72
C SER A 657 15.97 -12.48 -16.62
N PRO A 658 16.90 -12.59 -15.65
CA PRO A 658 17.01 -11.65 -14.53
C PRO A 658 17.58 -10.28 -14.90
N SER A 659 17.75 -9.95 -16.18
CA SER A 659 18.43 -8.73 -16.64
C SER A 659 17.67 -7.42 -16.37
N ALA A 660 16.43 -7.48 -15.88
CA ALA A 660 15.57 -6.31 -15.69
C ALA A 660 15.49 -5.78 -14.24
N ASP A 661 15.96 -6.55 -13.25
CA ASP A 661 15.92 -6.13 -11.84
C ASP A 661 17.34 -5.80 -11.35
N TYR A 662 17.64 -4.50 -11.29
CA TYR A 662 18.89 -4.00 -10.70
C TYR A 662 18.81 -3.89 -9.17
N GLY A 663 17.65 -4.18 -8.55
CA GLY A 663 17.44 -4.10 -7.12
C GLY A 663 17.78 -2.72 -6.60
N THR A 664 16.86 -1.75 -6.76
CA THR A 664 16.97 -0.45 -6.09
C THR A 664 17.20 -0.67 -4.59
N ASP A 665 17.89 0.25 -3.92
CA ASP A 665 17.90 0.25 -2.45
C ASP A 665 16.44 0.16 -2.00
N PRO A 666 16.01 -0.79 -1.15
CA PRO A 666 14.64 -0.85 -0.63
C PRO A 666 14.21 0.45 0.07
N LYS A 667 15.17 1.32 0.43
CA LYS A 667 14.93 2.68 0.91
C LYS A 667 14.59 3.69 -0.19
N GLU A 668 14.87 3.37 -1.45
CA GLU A 668 14.71 4.23 -2.62
C GLU A 668 13.67 3.72 -3.63
N GLY A 669 13.09 2.53 -3.43
CA GLY A 669 12.08 1.98 -4.34
C GLY A 669 11.39 0.70 -3.86
N PRO A 670 10.35 0.24 -4.59
CA PRO A 670 9.61 -0.97 -4.26
C PRO A 670 10.50 -2.22 -4.29
N GLU A 671 10.26 -3.14 -3.35
CA GLU A 671 10.89 -4.45 -3.32
C GLU A 671 10.08 -5.42 -4.17
N TYR A 672 10.65 -5.86 -5.29
CA TYR A 672 10.01 -6.84 -6.18
C TYR A 672 10.47 -8.26 -5.86
N ARG A 673 9.60 -9.23 -6.14
CA ARG A 673 9.97 -10.64 -6.03
C ARG A 673 11.00 -11.02 -7.11
N PRO A 674 12.04 -11.80 -6.78
CA PRO A 674 12.94 -12.36 -7.78
C PRO A 674 12.21 -13.29 -8.76
N PRO A 675 12.61 -13.35 -10.05
CA PRO A 675 12.09 -14.33 -10.98
C PRO A 675 12.54 -15.76 -10.59
N GLY A 676 11.68 -16.74 -10.81
CA GLY A 676 11.97 -18.15 -10.56
C GLY A 676 10.75 -18.97 -10.12
N ALA A 677 10.98 -20.25 -9.84
CA ALA A 677 9.97 -21.16 -9.30
C ALA A 677 9.83 -20.98 -7.78
N MET A 678 8.63 -20.63 -7.32
CA MET A 678 8.30 -20.55 -5.89
C MET A 678 7.99 -21.94 -5.34
N ILE A 679 8.83 -22.40 -4.42
CA ILE A 679 8.75 -23.71 -3.79
C ILE A 679 8.46 -23.49 -2.31
N ASP A 680 7.20 -23.71 -1.94
CA ASP A 680 6.70 -23.55 -0.58
C ASP A 680 6.69 -24.89 0.17
N TYR A 681 7.10 -24.86 1.44
CA TYR A 681 7.11 -26.02 2.31
C TYR A 681 6.85 -25.65 3.77
N MET A 682 6.25 -26.57 4.52
CA MET A 682 5.96 -26.41 5.94
C MET A 682 6.69 -27.48 6.75
N LEU A 683 7.29 -27.08 7.86
CA LEU A 683 8.09 -27.95 8.73
C LEU A 683 7.55 -27.98 10.17
N PRO A 684 7.49 -29.18 10.80
CA PRO A 684 7.17 -29.32 12.21
C PRO A 684 8.33 -28.85 13.12
N ALA A 685 8.01 -28.64 14.40
CA ALA A 685 9.03 -28.49 15.44
C ALA A 685 9.97 -29.70 15.50
N GLY A 686 11.26 -29.47 15.78
CA GLY A 686 12.27 -30.52 15.88
C GLY A 686 12.83 -31.05 14.54
N THR A 687 12.52 -30.39 13.41
CA THR A 687 13.14 -30.72 12.12
C THR A 687 14.64 -30.46 12.17
N ALA A 688 15.47 -31.51 12.09
CA ALA A 688 16.93 -31.40 12.18
C ALA A 688 17.57 -30.82 10.91
N SER A 689 17.15 -31.31 9.74
CA SER A 689 17.60 -30.80 8.44
C SER A 689 16.55 -31.02 7.35
N VAL A 690 16.63 -30.21 6.29
CA VAL A 690 15.78 -30.29 5.11
C VAL A 690 16.63 -30.19 3.85
N THR A 691 16.28 -30.99 2.84
CA THR A 691 16.82 -30.84 1.49
C THR A 691 15.70 -30.73 0.46
N LEU A 692 15.93 -29.92 -0.56
CA LEU A 692 15.10 -29.81 -1.75
C LEU A 692 15.95 -30.13 -2.98
N ALA A 693 15.59 -31.16 -3.72
CA ALA A 693 16.21 -31.51 -5.00
C ALA A 693 15.22 -31.26 -6.13
N ILE A 694 15.72 -30.68 -7.23
CA ILE A 694 14.97 -30.50 -8.46
C ILE A 694 15.43 -31.54 -9.47
N VAL A 695 14.48 -32.27 -10.03
CA VAL A 695 14.73 -33.41 -10.92
C VAL A 695 13.99 -33.18 -12.24
N ASP A 696 14.62 -33.49 -13.37
CA ASP A 696 13.95 -33.44 -14.68
C ASP A 696 13.13 -34.70 -14.98
N GLY A 697 12.44 -34.71 -16.12
CA GLY A 697 11.64 -35.86 -16.57
C GLY A 697 12.43 -37.16 -16.81
N SER A 698 13.77 -37.10 -16.91
CA SER A 698 14.63 -38.29 -17.03
C SER A 698 15.08 -38.87 -15.68
N GLY A 699 14.76 -38.18 -14.57
CA GLY A 699 15.26 -38.53 -13.24
C GLY A 699 16.62 -37.92 -12.90
N THR A 700 17.15 -37.02 -13.73
CA THR A 700 18.43 -36.35 -13.47
C THR A 700 18.23 -35.20 -12.49
N GLU A 701 19.01 -35.19 -11.40
CA GLU A 701 19.04 -34.08 -10.47
C GLU A 701 19.73 -32.86 -11.10
N LEU A 702 18.98 -31.76 -11.19
CA LEU A 702 19.44 -30.50 -11.76
C LEU A 702 20.03 -29.57 -10.71
N ARG A 703 19.45 -29.54 -9.51
CA ARG A 703 19.91 -28.69 -8.41
C ARG A 703 19.45 -29.23 -7.07
N ARG A 704 20.23 -28.95 -6.04
CA ARG A 704 19.94 -29.31 -4.65
C ARG A 704 20.19 -28.14 -3.73
N PHE A 705 19.30 -27.98 -2.77
CA PHE A 705 19.36 -27.01 -1.68
C PHE A 705 19.30 -27.76 -0.35
N SER A 706 20.00 -27.26 0.66
CA SER A 706 20.05 -27.87 1.99
C SER A 706 20.01 -26.80 3.08
N SER A 707 19.41 -27.12 4.22
CA SER A 707 19.51 -26.31 5.43
C SER A 707 20.92 -26.29 6.02
N ASP A 708 21.74 -27.29 5.69
CA ASP A 708 23.15 -27.38 6.12
C ASP A 708 24.11 -26.75 5.09
N GLY A 709 23.55 -26.20 4.00
CA GLY A 709 24.30 -25.54 2.94
C GLY A 709 24.88 -24.18 3.35
N THR A 710 25.73 -23.65 2.49
CA THR A 710 26.28 -22.29 2.64
C THR A 710 25.26 -21.23 2.23
N ALA A 711 25.08 -20.21 3.06
CA ALA A 711 24.25 -19.06 2.73
C ALA A 711 24.79 -18.29 1.51
N ALA A 712 23.90 -17.64 0.77
CA ALA A 712 24.24 -16.87 -0.41
C ALA A 712 25.13 -15.68 0.01
N ARG A 713 26.17 -15.39 -0.77
CA ARG A 713 26.99 -14.19 -0.54
C ARG A 713 26.29 -12.99 -1.18
N LEU A 714 26.30 -11.84 -0.51
CA LEU A 714 25.91 -10.58 -1.13
C LEU A 714 26.80 -10.33 -2.37
N GLY A 715 26.18 -9.98 -3.49
CA GLY A 715 26.91 -9.59 -4.69
C GLY A 715 27.75 -8.33 -4.43
N ARG A 716 28.93 -8.23 -5.04
CA ARG A 716 29.70 -6.96 -5.06
C ARG A 716 29.14 -6.06 -6.19
N GLY A 717 28.72 -4.83 -5.87
CA GLY A 717 28.20 -3.83 -6.84
C GLY A 717 27.02 -3.03 -6.28
N TYR A 718 26.35 -2.22 -7.11
CA TYR A 718 25.10 -1.46 -6.80
C TYR A 718 23.87 -2.33 -6.47
N ARG A 719 24.07 -3.63 -6.19
CA ARG A 719 22.99 -4.59 -5.94
C ARG A 719 22.82 -4.78 -4.43
N TRP A 720 21.65 -4.45 -3.91
CA TRP A 720 21.39 -4.40 -2.47
C TRP A 720 20.99 -5.73 -1.83
N ARG A 721 20.68 -6.79 -2.61
CA ARG A 721 20.34 -8.14 -2.08
C ARG A 721 20.88 -9.27 -3.00
N PRO A 722 21.18 -10.48 -2.47
CA PRO A 722 21.39 -11.65 -3.30
C PRO A 722 20.05 -12.07 -3.90
N LEU A 723 19.98 -12.20 -5.23
CA LEU A 723 18.70 -12.46 -5.93
C LEU A 723 18.05 -13.79 -5.53
N TRP A 724 18.83 -14.81 -5.14
CA TRP A 724 18.31 -16.14 -4.83
C TRP A 724 18.98 -16.78 -3.60
N GLN A 725 18.16 -17.48 -2.82
CA GLN A 725 18.63 -18.23 -1.65
C GLN A 725 19.42 -19.47 -2.10
N THR A 726 20.54 -19.75 -1.43
CA THR A 726 21.31 -21.00 -1.62
C THR A 726 21.22 -21.94 -0.42
N LYS A 727 20.63 -21.48 0.68
CA LYS A 727 20.46 -22.22 1.94
C LYS A 727 18.98 -22.22 2.33
N LEU A 728 18.48 -23.37 2.77
CA LEU A 728 17.09 -23.52 3.24
C LEU A 728 16.95 -23.10 4.70
N ALA A 729 15.78 -22.56 5.05
CA ALA A 729 15.38 -22.40 6.44
C ALA A 729 14.79 -23.71 6.95
N ALA A 730 15.11 -24.05 8.21
CA ALA A 730 14.66 -25.29 8.86
C ALA A 730 13.90 -25.04 10.16
N THR A 731 13.55 -23.78 10.46
CA THR A 731 12.76 -23.46 11.65
C THR A 731 11.33 -24.00 11.52
N PRO A 732 10.58 -24.16 12.62
CA PRO A 732 9.20 -24.62 12.54
C PRO A 732 8.33 -23.59 11.82
N GLY A 733 7.42 -24.03 10.94
CA GLY A 733 6.51 -23.14 10.20
C GLY A 733 6.66 -23.21 8.68
N MET A 734 6.11 -22.19 8.00
CA MET A 734 6.09 -22.06 6.54
C MET A 734 7.40 -21.43 6.03
N HIS A 735 7.89 -21.93 4.90
CA HIS A 735 9.10 -21.46 4.22
C HIS A 735 8.89 -21.41 2.71
N ARG A 736 9.61 -20.50 2.06
CA ARG A 736 9.67 -20.38 0.60
C ARG A 736 11.12 -20.39 0.13
N LEU A 737 11.39 -21.20 -0.89
CA LEU A 737 12.58 -21.11 -1.74
C LEU A 737 12.17 -20.59 -3.12
N ILE A 738 12.92 -19.65 -3.69
CA ILE A 738 12.80 -19.28 -5.11
C ILE A 738 13.97 -19.92 -5.87
N TRP A 739 13.70 -20.94 -6.67
CA TRP A 739 14.69 -21.51 -7.57
C TRP A 739 14.81 -20.65 -8.82
N ASP A 740 16.01 -20.11 -9.06
CA ASP A 740 16.43 -19.31 -10.22
C ASP A 740 16.33 -20.01 -11.59
N LEU A 741 15.78 -21.23 -11.63
CA LEU A 741 15.64 -22.07 -12.81
C LEU A 741 16.99 -22.44 -13.46
N ARG A 742 18.11 -22.36 -12.74
CA ARG A 742 19.44 -22.74 -13.25
C ARG A 742 19.90 -24.08 -12.72
N ARG A 743 20.57 -24.86 -13.58
CA ARG A 743 21.19 -26.16 -13.23
C ARG A 743 22.52 -25.96 -12.48
N GLY A 744 22.75 -26.74 -11.44
CA GLY A 744 24.01 -26.82 -10.71
C GLY A 744 24.25 -25.64 -9.77
N SER A 745 24.50 -24.44 -10.30
CA SER A 745 24.78 -23.23 -9.52
C SER A 745 24.09 -22.00 -10.12
N GLU A 746 24.18 -20.87 -9.41
CA GLU A 746 23.70 -19.55 -9.87
C GLU A 746 24.28 -19.10 -11.22
N ARG A 747 25.39 -19.71 -11.67
CA ARG A 747 26.03 -19.45 -12.98
C ARG A 747 25.76 -20.53 -14.02
N GLY A 748 24.98 -21.55 -13.67
CA GLY A 748 24.62 -22.61 -14.61
C GLY A 748 23.57 -22.17 -15.62
N PRO A 749 23.34 -22.96 -16.67
CA PRO A 749 22.35 -22.62 -17.69
C PRO A 749 20.92 -22.69 -17.15
N LEU A 750 20.06 -21.79 -17.66
CA LEU A 750 18.62 -21.81 -17.42
C LEU A 750 18.01 -23.07 -18.04
N VAL A 751 17.16 -23.74 -17.27
CA VAL A 751 16.46 -24.94 -17.72
C VAL A 751 15.38 -24.58 -18.75
N PRO A 752 15.13 -25.44 -19.75
CA PRO A 752 14.10 -25.23 -20.77
C PRO A 752 12.68 -25.27 -20.17
N PRO A 753 11.67 -24.69 -20.83
CA PRO A 753 10.28 -24.96 -20.51
C PRO A 753 9.99 -26.47 -20.53
N GLY A 754 9.29 -26.98 -19.53
CA GLY A 754 9.03 -28.42 -19.37
C GLY A 754 8.54 -28.81 -17.97
N GLU A 755 8.42 -30.12 -17.77
CA GLU A 755 8.00 -30.72 -16.51
C GLU A 755 9.20 -31.16 -15.67
N TYR A 756 9.16 -30.81 -14.39
CA TYR A 756 10.16 -31.11 -13.38
C TYR A 756 9.48 -31.66 -12.14
N THR A 757 10.27 -32.21 -11.21
CA THR A 757 9.80 -32.67 -9.91
C THR A 757 10.63 -32.03 -8.81
N VAL A 758 9.97 -31.46 -7.82
CA VAL A 758 10.58 -31.05 -6.56
C VAL A 758 10.50 -32.21 -5.57
N VAL A 759 11.64 -32.60 -5.01
CA VAL A 759 11.77 -33.66 -4.03
C VAL A 759 12.25 -33.05 -2.72
N MET A 760 11.40 -33.05 -1.70
CA MET A 760 11.78 -32.63 -0.35
C MET A 760 12.10 -33.85 0.52
N THR A 761 13.19 -33.79 1.28
CA THR A 761 13.54 -34.82 2.26
C THR A 761 13.89 -34.18 3.60
N THR A 762 13.28 -34.69 4.68
CA THR A 762 13.59 -34.33 6.08
C THR A 762 13.66 -35.61 6.92
N GLY A 763 14.83 -35.91 7.48
CA GLY A 763 15.07 -37.21 8.10
C GLY A 763 14.79 -38.36 7.12
N ASN A 764 13.88 -39.26 7.49
CA ASN A 764 13.51 -40.43 6.68
C ASN A 764 12.27 -40.20 5.78
N VAL A 765 11.69 -39.00 5.78
CA VAL A 765 10.45 -38.71 5.03
C VAL A 765 10.80 -37.95 3.75
N THR A 766 10.42 -38.52 2.62
CA THR A 766 10.55 -37.90 1.29
C THR A 766 9.18 -37.62 0.69
N THR A 767 8.96 -36.39 0.24
CA THR A 767 7.74 -35.95 -0.47
C THR A 767 8.08 -35.37 -1.83
N ARG A 768 7.20 -35.58 -2.81
CA ARG A 768 7.41 -35.13 -4.20
C ARG A 768 6.23 -34.28 -4.66
N GLN A 769 6.52 -33.24 -5.44
CA GLN A 769 5.51 -32.42 -6.12
C GLN A 769 5.96 -32.09 -7.55
N PRO A 770 5.04 -32.09 -8.53
CA PRO A 770 5.36 -31.69 -9.89
C PRO A 770 5.58 -30.17 -9.97
N LEU A 771 6.50 -29.74 -10.83
CA LEU A 771 6.80 -28.34 -11.13
C LEU A 771 6.82 -28.15 -12.65
N THR A 772 5.93 -27.29 -13.15
CA THR A 772 5.88 -26.91 -14.56
C THR A 772 6.61 -25.59 -14.78
N VAL A 773 7.51 -25.54 -15.75
CA VAL A 773 8.18 -24.31 -16.21
C VAL A 773 7.69 -23.97 -17.61
N VAL A 774 7.25 -22.73 -17.82
CA VAL A 774 6.84 -22.20 -19.14
C VAL A 774 7.78 -21.08 -19.60
N ALA A 775 7.85 -20.85 -20.91
CA ALA A 775 8.59 -19.71 -21.46
C ALA A 775 7.92 -18.39 -21.10
N ASP A 776 8.70 -17.31 -21.01
CA ASP A 776 8.15 -15.95 -20.98
C ASP A 776 7.28 -15.70 -22.23
N PRO A 777 6.00 -15.36 -22.08
CA PRO A 777 5.10 -15.14 -23.22
C PRO A 777 5.58 -14.02 -24.15
N ARG A 778 6.36 -13.05 -23.64
CA ARG A 778 6.96 -11.99 -24.46
C ARG A 778 8.08 -12.50 -25.37
N VAL A 779 8.83 -13.51 -24.90
CA VAL A 779 9.86 -14.20 -25.68
C VAL A 779 9.22 -15.04 -26.78
N LEU A 780 8.11 -15.73 -26.47
CA LEU A 780 7.35 -16.46 -27.48
C LEU A 780 6.80 -15.51 -28.55
N ALA A 781 6.26 -14.35 -28.14
CA ALA A 781 5.75 -13.32 -29.04
C ALA A 781 6.84 -12.73 -29.97
N SER A 782 8.13 -12.81 -29.60
CA SER A 782 9.24 -12.37 -30.46
C SER A 782 9.69 -13.44 -31.47
N GLY A 783 9.01 -14.59 -31.55
CA GLY A 783 9.32 -15.67 -32.50
C GLY A 783 10.40 -16.66 -32.05
N VAL A 784 10.74 -16.67 -30.75
CA VAL A 784 11.56 -17.72 -30.11
C VAL A 784 10.63 -18.86 -29.69
N THR A 785 11.04 -20.10 -29.89
CA THR A 785 10.24 -21.29 -29.55
C THR A 785 10.83 -22.05 -28.36
N ASN A 786 10.04 -22.92 -27.72
CA ASN A 786 10.55 -23.82 -26.70
C ASN A 786 11.70 -24.71 -27.21
N ALA A 787 11.67 -25.10 -28.50
CA ALA A 787 12.75 -25.86 -29.14
C ALA A 787 14.05 -25.05 -29.26
N ASP A 788 13.97 -23.75 -29.51
CA ASP A 788 15.14 -22.87 -29.52
C ASP A 788 15.76 -22.77 -28.11
N LEU A 789 14.92 -22.65 -27.08
CA LEU A 789 15.36 -22.60 -25.68
C LEU A 789 15.99 -23.92 -25.21
N GLU A 790 15.48 -25.06 -25.68
CA GLU A 790 16.10 -26.38 -25.50
C GLU A 790 17.46 -26.44 -26.18
N ALA A 791 17.55 -26.05 -27.46
CA ALA A 791 18.80 -26.04 -28.21
C ALA A 791 19.85 -25.13 -27.54
N GLN A 792 19.42 -23.98 -27.02
CA GLN A 792 20.25 -23.07 -26.23
C GLN A 792 20.74 -23.71 -24.93
N TYR A 793 19.86 -24.35 -24.18
CA TYR A 793 20.24 -25.08 -22.96
C TYR A 793 21.29 -26.16 -23.25
N GLN A 794 21.06 -26.98 -24.28
CA GLN A 794 22.00 -28.03 -24.70
C GLN A 794 23.34 -27.47 -25.16
N HIS A 795 23.35 -26.35 -25.90
CA HIS A 795 24.57 -25.64 -26.27
C HIS A 795 25.33 -25.18 -25.03
N ASN A 796 24.64 -24.54 -24.08
CA ASN A 796 25.25 -24.02 -22.86
C ASN A 796 25.80 -25.15 -21.96
N LEU A 797 25.17 -26.33 -21.92
CA LEU A 797 25.72 -27.50 -21.24
C LEU A 797 27.06 -27.95 -21.85
N ARG A 798 27.14 -28.01 -23.18
CA ARG A 798 28.38 -28.39 -23.89
C ARG A 798 29.49 -27.36 -23.65
N VAL A 799 29.18 -26.07 -23.77
CA VAL A 799 30.14 -24.98 -23.51
C VAL A 799 30.56 -24.95 -22.04
N GLY A 800 29.63 -25.20 -21.11
CA GLY A 800 29.93 -25.34 -19.68
C GLY A 800 30.91 -26.47 -19.39
N LYS A 801 30.73 -27.64 -20.03
CA LYS A 801 31.71 -28.74 -19.95
C LYS A 801 33.07 -28.34 -20.52
N LEU A 802 33.10 -27.68 -21.68
CA LEU A 802 34.34 -27.16 -22.26
C LEU A 802 35.06 -26.19 -21.31
N ALA A 803 34.32 -25.29 -20.65
CA ALA A 803 34.87 -24.37 -19.65
C ALA A 803 35.43 -25.11 -18.42
N ALA A 804 34.74 -26.13 -17.92
CA ALA A 804 35.21 -26.96 -16.81
C ALA A 804 36.51 -27.70 -17.16
N ASP A 805 36.55 -28.35 -18.33
CA ASP A 805 37.75 -29.06 -18.81
C ASP A 805 38.93 -28.09 -19.01
N THR A 806 38.66 -26.89 -19.53
CA THR A 806 39.64 -25.81 -19.70
C THR A 806 40.18 -25.33 -18.34
N SER A 807 39.30 -25.15 -17.35
CA SER A 807 39.68 -24.73 -16.00
C SER A 807 40.52 -25.78 -15.28
N ALA A 808 40.18 -27.07 -15.44
CA ALA A 808 40.97 -28.18 -14.92
C ALA A 808 42.37 -28.22 -15.54
N ALA A 809 42.46 -28.10 -16.88
CA ALA A 809 43.73 -28.01 -17.59
C ALA A 809 44.58 -26.82 -17.13
N ALA A 810 43.97 -25.63 -16.97
CA ALA A 810 44.65 -24.43 -16.52
C ALA A 810 45.15 -24.54 -15.08
N THR A 811 44.35 -25.13 -14.18
CA THR A 811 44.73 -25.36 -12.77
C THR A 811 45.91 -26.33 -12.69
N ARG A 812 45.83 -27.43 -13.43
CA ARG A 812 46.89 -28.44 -13.51
C ARG A 812 48.19 -27.86 -14.07
N LEU A 813 48.09 -27.06 -15.15
CA LEU A 813 49.24 -26.39 -15.73
C LEU A 813 49.89 -25.40 -14.75
N ARG A 814 49.10 -24.59 -14.05
CA ARG A 814 49.61 -23.65 -13.05
C ARG A 814 50.31 -24.35 -11.89
N ALA A 815 49.76 -25.47 -11.41
CA ALA A 815 50.41 -26.29 -10.39
C ALA A 815 51.75 -26.84 -10.89
N ALA A 816 51.77 -27.43 -12.08
CA ALA A 816 52.99 -27.99 -12.67
C ALA A 816 54.08 -26.93 -12.93
N LEU A 817 53.71 -25.73 -13.38
CA LEU A 817 54.64 -24.61 -13.57
C LEU A 817 55.26 -24.12 -12.26
N LYS A 818 54.56 -24.27 -11.14
CA LYS A 818 55.06 -23.90 -9.81
C LYS A 818 56.03 -24.96 -9.26
N ASP A 819 55.76 -26.22 -9.54
CA ASP A 819 56.42 -27.35 -8.86
C ASP A 819 57.60 -27.94 -9.67
N THR A 820 57.70 -27.67 -10.98
CA THR A 820 58.76 -28.23 -11.82
C THR A 820 60.05 -27.39 -11.79
N THR A 821 61.20 -28.05 -11.61
CA THR A 821 62.54 -27.46 -11.78
C THR A 821 63.29 -28.01 -13.00
N ASP A 822 62.73 -29.01 -13.68
CA ASP A 822 63.28 -29.61 -14.90
C ASP A 822 63.17 -28.63 -16.09
N PRO A 823 64.30 -28.19 -16.70
CA PRO A 823 64.29 -27.21 -17.79
C PRO A 823 63.52 -27.65 -19.05
N MET A 824 63.57 -28.94 -19.41
CA MET A 824 62.88 -29.45 -20.60
C MET A 824 61.37 -29.49 -20.38
N LYS A 825 60.93 -29.92 -19.19
CA LYS A 825 59.50 -29.88 -18.81
C LYS A 825 59.01 -28.44 -18.69
N LEU A 826 59.79 -27.55 -18.09
CA LEU A 826 59.42 -26.14 -17.95
C LEU A 826 59.24 -25.47 -19.32
N ALA A 827 60.12 -25.75 -20.30
CA ALA A 827 59.97 -25.26 -21.66
C ALA A 827 58.71 -25.82 -22.36
N ALA A 828 58.37 -27.09 -22.14
CA ALA A 828 57.13 -27.68 -22.66
C ALA A 828 55.88 -27.01 -22.03
N LEU A 829 55.84 -26.88 -20.70
CA LEU A 829 54.72 -26.25 -19.99
C LEU A 829 54.56 -24.77 -20.34
N ASN A 830 55.65 -24.02 -20.52
CA ASN A 830 55.57 -22.62 -20.95
C ASN A 830 54.98 -22.47 -22.37
N ARG A 831 55.25 -23.40 -23.29
CA ARG A 831 54.61 -23.42 -24.62
C ARG A 831 53.10 -23.70 -24.52
N ILE A 832 52.69 -24.59 -23.61
CA ILE A 832 51.27 -24.85 -23.34
C ILE A 832 50.62 -23.61 -22.71
N ALA A 833 51.31 -22.95 -21.76
CA ALA A 833 50.81 -21.77 -21.06
C ALA A 833 50.56 -20.59 -22.01
N ALA A 834 51.46 -20.35 -22.97
CA ALA A 834 51.31 -19.30 -23.97
C ALA A 834 50.06 -19.46 -24.86
N ARG A 835 49.56 -20.70 -25.03
CA ARG A 835 48.32 -20.99 -25.78
C ARG A 835 47.09 -20.97 -24.88
N LEU A 836 47.18 -21.53 -23.67
CA LEU A 836 46.04 -21.75 -22.79
C LEU A 836 45.69 -20.54 -21.92
N LEU A 837 46.67 -19.87 -21.33
CA LEU A 837 46.47 -18.89 -20.27
C LEU A 837 46.58 -17.46 -20.79
N THR A 838 45.55 -16.65 -20.57
CA THR A 838 45.69 -15.19 -20.71
C THR A 838 46.63 -14.64 -19.63
N PRO A 839 47.66 -13.86 -20.00
CA PRO A 839 48.52 -13.16 -19.04
C PRO A 839 47.70 -12.21 -18.14
N PRO A 840 48.08 -12.00 -16.87
CA PRO A 840 47.43 -11.04 -15.97
C PRO A 840 47.77 -9.57 -16.31
N VAL A 841 47.99 -9.28 -17.60
CA VAL A 841 48.24 -7.94 -18.15
C VAL A 841 46.98 -7.51 -18.88
N ARG A 842 46.46 -6.33 -18.53
CA ARG A 842 45.26 -5.76 -19.16
C ARG A 842 45.47 -5.66 -20.67
N TYR A 843 44.51 -6.13 -21.46
CA TYR A 843 44.53 -6.15 -22.92
C TYR A 843 45.68 -6.96 -23.56
N SER A 844 46.28 -7.91 -22.83
CA SER A 844 47.16 -8.91 -23.45
C SER A 844 46.38 -9.79 -24.44
N PRO A 845 47.05 -10.39 -25.45
CA PRO A 845 46.42 -11.37 -26.32
C PRO A 845 45.74 -12.48 -25.50
N PRO A 846 44.45 -12.77 -25.75
CA PRO A 846 43.73 -13.77 -24.98
C PRO A 846 44.23 -15.18 -25.28
N GLY A 847 44.43 -15.99 -24.24
CA GLY A 847 44.60 -17.43 -24.36
C GLY A 847 43.25 -18.14 -24.57
N LEU A 848 43.31 -19.44 -24.80
CA LEU A 848 42.12 -20.28 -24.98
C LEU A 848 41.17 -20.23 -23.76
N ASP A 849 41.67 -20.03 -22.54
CA ASP A 849 40.84 -19.90 -21.34
C ASP A 849 39.88 -18.70 -21.42
N THR A 850 40.33 -17.58 -21.97
CA THR A 850 39.50 -16.39 -22.17
C THR A 850 38.53 -16.58 -23.34
N HIS A 851 38.95 -17.22 -24.43
CA HIS A 851 38.04 -17.50 -25.55
C HIS A 851 36.90 -18.45 -25.16
N VAL A 852 37.17 -19.48 -24.35
CA VAL A 852 36.14 -20.39 -23.84
C VAL A 852 35.18 -19.65 -22.89
N ARG A 853 35.71 -18.79 -21.99
CA ARG A 853 34.85 -17.93 -21.15
C ARG A 853 33.99 -16.97 -21.98
N TYR A 854 34.55 -16.41 -23.05
CA TYR A 854 33.83 -15.52 -23.93
C TYR A 854 32.69 -16.25 -24.64
N LEU A 855 32.96 -17.43 -25.22
CA LEU A 855 31.92 -18.28 -25.82
C LEU A 855 30.83 -18.62 -24.79
N ALA A 856 31.20 -18.95 -23.55
CA ALA A 856 30.24 -19.23 -22.47
C ALA A 856 29.33 -18.04 -22.16
N SER A 857 29.82 -16.79 -22.30
CA SER A 857 29.01 -15.60 -22.07
C SER A 857 28.03 -15.26 -23.21
N GLN A 858 28.30 -15.72 -24.44
CA GLN A 858 27.54 -15.32 -25.62
C GLN A 858 26.07 -15.75 -25.61
N THR A 859 25.71 -16.78 -24.84
CA THR A 859 24.36 -17.37 -24.83
C THR A 859 23.82 -17.62 -23.41
N ALA A 860 24.42 -16.98 -22.39
CA ALA A 860 24.12 -17.25 -20.98
C ALA A 860 23.02 -16.37 -20.37
N ASP A 861 22.79 -15.18 -20.94
CA ASP A 861 22.05 -14.09 -20.29
C ASP A 861 20.78 -13.62 -21.04
N PHE A 862 20.37 -14.33 -22.09
CA PHE A 862 19.10 -14.08 -22.80
C PHE A 862 18.40 -15.38 -23.18
N ASP A 863 17.12 -15.29 -23.49
CA ASP A 863 16.34 -16.39 -24.07
C ASP A 863 16.23 -16.20 -25.59
N GLY A 864 16.77 -17.13 -26.36
CA GLY A 864 16.77 -16.99 -27.83
C GLY A 864 17.48 -18.10 -28.59
N LYS A 865 17.62 -17.88 -29.89
CA LYS A 865 18.23 -18.83 -30.84
C LYS A 865 19.74 -18.81 -30.75
N VAL A 866 20.38 -19.99 -30.76
CA VAL A 866 21.83 -20.10 -30.89
C VAL A 866 22.20 -20.00 -32.37
N GLY A 867 23.03 -19.01 -32.71
CA GLY A 867 23.56 -18.87 -34.07
C GLY A 867 24.49 -20.02 -34.47
N ASN A 868 24.79 -20.12 -35.76
CA ASN A 868 25.74 -21.08 -36.29
C ASN A 868 27.17 -20.83 -35.77
N HIS A 869 27.63 -19.57 -35.74
CA HIS A 869 29.01 -19.24 -35.35
C HIS A 869 29.39 -19.63 -33.92
N PRO A 870 28.57 -19.43 -32.86
CA PRO A 870 28.86 -20.00 -31.54
C PRO A 870 29.00 -21.53 -31.56
N THR A 871 28.17 -22.23 -32.36
CA THR A 871 28.22 -23.69 -32.49
C THR A 871 29.47 -24.18 -33.23
N GLU A 872 29.85 -23.51 -34.31
CA GLU A 872 31.10 -23.74 -35.04
C GLU A 872 32.31 -23.47 -34.13
N ARG A 873 32.31 -22.33 -33.43
CA ARG A 873 33.37 -21.93 -32.52
C ARG A 873 33.54 -22.87 -31.33
N TYR A 874 32.45 -23.47 -30.84
CA TYR A 874 32.52 -24.53 -29.84
C TYR A 874 33.36 -25.72 -30.33
N ALA A 875 33.15 -26.18 -31.57
CA ALA A 875 33.88 -27.31 -32.13
C ALA A 875 35.37 -27.01 -32.25
N GLU A 876 35.72 -25.81 -32.73
CA GLU A 876 37.11 -25.33 -32.82
C GLU A 876 37.80 -25.29 -31.45
N LEU A 877 37.15 -24.67 -30.45
CA LEU A 877 37.72 -24.54 -29.12
C LEU A 877 37.80 -25.88 -28.40
N ARG A 878 36.82 -26.78 -28.59
CA ARG A 878 36.87 -28.15 -28.05
C ARG A 878 38.09 -28.89 -28.57
N ALA A 879 38.31 -28.89 -29.89
CA ALA A 879 39.47 -29.53 -30.50
C ALA A 879 40.79 -28.93 -29.99
N ALA A 880 40.86 -27.60 -29.83
CA ALA A 880 42.02 -26.92 -29.29
C ALA A 880 42.32 -27.28 -27.82
N ILE A 881 41.30 -27.37 -26.97
CA ILE A 881 41.45 -27.77 -25.57
C ILE A 881 41.81 -29.26 -25.44
N ASP A 882 41.24 -30.13 -26.28
CA ASP A 882 41.64 -31.54 -26.31
C ASP A 882 43.11 -31.71 -26.69
N ALA A 883 43.63 -30.88 -27.61
CA ALA A 883 45.06 -30.85 -27.92
C ALA A 883 45.89 -30.40 -26.72
N ILE A 884 45.46 -29.36 -25.99
CA ILE A 884 46.14 -28.90 -24.76
C ILE A 884 46.17 -30.00 -23.69
N VAL A 885 45.07 -30.73 -23.50
CA VAL A 885 45.02 -31.83 -22.53
C VAL A 885 45.98 -32.95 -22.93
N ARG A 886 46.04 -33.33 -24.21
CA ARG A 886 47.03 -34.32 -24.70
C ARG A 886 48.47 -33.85 -24.50
N ASP A 887 48.76 -32.58 -24.79
CA ASP A 887 50.09 -31.99 -24.59
C ASP A 887 50.48 -31.99 -23.10
N LEU A 888 49.53 -31.71 -22.20
CA LEU A 888 49.71 -31.80 -20.74
C LEU A 888 49.93 -33.24 -20.28
N ASP A 889 49.17 -34.19 -20.80
CA ASP A 889 49.32 -35.61 -20.48
C ASP A 889 50.67 -36.16 -20.94
N ALA A 890 51.17 -35.73 -22.10
CA ALA A 890 52.50 -36.08 -22.57
C ALA A 890 53.61 -35.50 -21.68
N ALA A 891 53.42 -34.29 -21.15
CA ALA A 891 54.42 -33.61 -20.31
C ALA A 891 54.42 -34.09 -18.84
N LEU A 892 53.25 -34.49 -18.32
CA LEU A 892 53.02 -34.72 -16.88
C LEU A 892 52.48 -36.12 -16.54
N GLY A 893 52.24 -36.99 -17.53
CA GLY A 893 51.44 -38.23 -17.38
C GLY A 893 49.94 -37.94 -17.39
N PRO A 894 49.02 -38.90 -17.50
CA PRO A 894 47.58 -38.64 -17.46
C PRO A 894 47.11 -38.09 -16.10
N ALA A 895 46.05 -37.27 -16.09
CA ALA A 895 45.43 -36.83 -14.84
C ALA A 895 44.94 -38.03 -14.01
N LYS A 896 45.21 -38.04 -12.70
CA LYS A 896 44.60 -39.03 -11.78
C LYS A 896 43.12 -38.65 -11.62
N GLY A 897 42.24 -39.62 -11.88
CA GLY A 897 40.78 -39.45 -11.96
C GLY A 897 40.12 -38.95 -10.69
#